data_AF-A0A087K6T4-F1
#
_entry.id   AF-A0A087K6T4-F1
#
_cell.length_a   1.000
_cell.length_b   1.000
_cell.length_c   1.000
_cell.angle_alpha   90.00
_cell.angle_beta   90.00
_cell.angle_gamma   90.00
#
_symmetry.space_group_name_H-M   'P 1'
#
loop_
_entity.id
_entity.type
_entity.pdbx_description
1 polymer ?
#
loop_
_entity_poly.entity_id
_entity_poly.type
_entity_poly.pdbx_seq_one_letter_code
_entity_poly.pdbx_strand_id
1 'polypeptide(L)'
;MSLELSLPCRVITLNVQLGPAKGGTTLEALVSEAIKLQHDTTRSLADFFAIPEPVIGDVVHSLWNGGWIWIDFDTGRIGLTERERSVDPASDPGARTERREYLYEPLSQLVFSQREGTRRPHRDQLEVPADAEVSLTLADTAPAELRGAVQRLMLEEQRTASDSVVLSVLPAGLGERQDASLRWVSLKVGVATNENTGRLFVQAADPTSTWPVQAVARLSNRLADYVERWPQSRFSNQLRSRATEQLERFPGVQSLLGRLTEDLERPVKQDKIASWRDRQNSLAASARSISQHLDTLSRLRARADLLTNSPARLAALRAVIGQAKQQLVVVCPAVRAASLRMLIDSGVERALDRNVQLVLLWGPAGKGTLPAPVVAQLTAWRSRFPGQLTVPESAAQISANLVIADNQAALVGSDGLLDSRDSALAAAWIRATEAGRATRPPQAVLELLAWARSRCPDWVLGRTILTAAELADRPRDAVTVSRDLSFPAIPENADAALMPMWRNSWVEYRNMLAEAVRAVPEGQPVVELLMDGEIAEAVADAVSESTRRLAIADDSTDALPLRNKLLADMDDKRLQGVTVRVDCPPPPEDSADPLFHRIPNGFRAPGPPRGRVVVADDQVILGSARPLTAPLHAGAARRSQIVLRIHSRTLSDEVADWLGVFAPSGSTVPDQAGAGHRGAGDALTLAQGAQLARRDRLPLDAYLHRALDNNEDPWSVMERLQETSVDPRLLASAIATVLQRPDTSERQSTKWTNWLVGHLWERGSYVSAALLGASVPDGPDSMPAAACLLAAAIEHAPLQMDPDPATIELVERNAEWAHTAPGRSAGAAGLLADYLLGGHAAAADGIGLLATSLPPTWRDLASTVVRLYGEIESPLPVVDVASLLDQNTGIAARRAQWEAVATETEKLIALHTRFTFRSGKVLYRRITAKDGVLTRLLSAATSDDAQLRRTVVAELPKKVTPYFDEIVTREGETTIFWGRHRSFLEKVEQVFRAARAAEAAYAPSADEPIPLRPADLAAARWLSEAWDGLRSQAESMPAPYHLPLLALSDRLRPLVAWQETQS
;
A
#
# COMPACT_ATOMS: atom_id res chain seq x y z
N MET A 1 -23.20 -19.56 10.57
CA MET A 1 -24.57 -19.11 10.93
C MET A 1 -24.44 -17.93 11.89
N SER A 2 -25.21 -16.84 11.75
CA SER A 2 -25.06 -15.64 12.62
C SER A 2 -26.01 -15.70 13.82
N LEU A 3 -25.47 -15.56 15.04
CA LEU A 3 -26.15 -15.44 16.33
C LEU A 3 -26.16 -13.98 16.79
N GLU A 4 -27.12 -13.57 17.62
CA GLU A 4 -27.08 -12.28 18.31
C GLU A 4 -26.86 -12.46 19.82
N LEU A 5 -25.86 -11.75 20.36
CA LEU A 5 -25.54 -11.67 21.78
C LEU A 5 -26.08 -10.35 22.36
N SER A 6 -26.65 -10.41 23.56
CA SER A 6 -26.93 -9.21 24.36
C SER A 6 -25.82 -9.04 25.41
N LEU A 7 -25.06 -7.95 25.32
CA LEU A 7 -23.94 -7.65 26.21
C LEU A 7 -24.36 -6.70 27.35
N PRO A 8 -24.08 -7.04 28.62
CA PRO A 8 -24.42 -6.20 29.76
C PRO A 8 -23.47 -5.01 29.86
N CYS A 9 -24.02 -3.82 29.69
CA CYS A 9 -23.29 -2.55 29.78
C CYS A 9 -23.66 -1.83 31.08
N ARG A 10 -22.65 -1.26 31.74
CA ARG A 10 -22.82 -0.41 32.92
C ARG A 10 -22.99 1.04 32.46
N VAL A 11 -24.02 1.74 32.95
CA VAL A 11 -24.11 3.19 32.78
C VAL A 11 -23.00 3.84 33.61
N ILE A 12 -22.12 4.58 32.95
CA ILE A 12 -21.03 5.33 33.58
C ILE A 12 -21.19 6.82 33.29
N THR A 13 -20.80 7.65 34.24
CA THR A 13 -20.76 9.10 34.03
C THR A 13 -19.33 9.59 33.85
N LEU A 14 -19.08 10.27 32.72
CA LEU A 14 -17.78 10.83 32.35
C LEU A 14 -17.85 12.37 32.36
N ASN A 15 -16.81 13.00 32.89
CA ASN A 15 -16.52 14.42 32.71
C ASN A 15 -15.68 14.57 31.44
N VAL A 16 -16.27 15.19 30.42
CA VAL A 16 -15.65 15.41 29.11
C VAL A 16 -15.29 16.88 28.97
N GLN A 17 -14.00 17.18 28.81
CA GLN A 17 -13.52 18.53 28.57
C GLN A 17 -13.49 18.80 27.07
N LEU A 18 -14.23 19.81 26.61
CA LEU A 18 -14.38 20.17 25.21
C LEU A 18 -13.64 21.48 24.92
N GLY A 19 -12.86 21.51 23.83
CA GLY A 19 -12.22 22.71 23.28
C GLY A 19 -12.68 23.01 21.85
N PRO A 20 -12.36 24.20 21.31
CA PRO A 20 -12.70 24.57 19.93
C PRO A 20 -11.92 23.71 18.90
N ALA A 21 -12.55 23.33 17.79
CA ALA A 21 -11.92 22.52 16.73
C ALA A 21 -10.78 23.24 15.96
N LYS A 22 -10.66 24.55 16.13
CA LYS A 22 -9.54 25.36 15.66
C LYS A 22 -9.08 26.29 16.78
N GLY A 23 -8.09 25.85 17.53
CA GLY A 23 -7.41 26.59 18.58
C GLY A 23 -6.17 25.84 18.99
N GLY A 24 -5.08 26.56 19.22
CA GLY A 24 -3.80 25.95 19.61
C GLY A 24 -3.94 25.17 20.91
N THR A 25 -3.23 24.04 21.00
CA THR A 25 -3.01 23.34 22.26
C THR A 25 -2.37 24.27 23.30
N THR A 26 -2.49 23.97 24.59
CA THR A 26 -1.90 24.78 25.66
C THR A 26 -0.40 25.04 25.46
N LEU A 27 0.31 24.10 24.84
CA LEU A 27 1.73 24.24 24.52
C LEU A 27 1.98 25.18 23.33
N GLU A 28 1.12 25.13 22.30
CA GLU A 28 1.17 26.05 21.16
C GLU A 28 0.92 27.50 21.59
N ALA A 29 -0.07 27.73 22.47
CA ALA A 29 -0.34 29.06 23.03
C ALA A 29 0.83 29.60 23.86
N LEU A 30 1.48 28.74 24.64
CA LEU A 30 2.67 29.11 25.42
C LEU A 30 3.86 29.42 24.49
N VAL A 31 4.08 28.62 23.45
CA VAL A 31 5.15 28.86 22.46
C VAL A 31 4.92 30.17 21.71
N SER A 32 3.69 30.49 21.33
CA SER A 32 3.35 31.78 20.73
C SER A 32 3.64 32.96 21.66
N GLU A 33 3.35 32.84 22.97
CA GLU A 33 3.72 33.86 23.96
C GLU A 33 5.24 34.00 24.14
N ALA A 34 5.98 32.89 24.14
CA ALA A 34 7.44 32.93 24.21
C ALA A 34 8.06 33.62 22.98
N ILE A 35 7.46 33.45 21.79
CA ILE A 35 7.86 34.20 20.58
C ILE A 35 7.56 35.70 20.74
N LYS A 36 6.46 36.11 21.40
CA LYS A 36 6.21 37.53 21.75
C LYS A 36 7.27 38.08 22.70
N LEU A 37 7.80 37.24 23.59
CA LEU A 37 8.89 37.57 24.52
C LEU A 37 10.29 37.53 23.86
N GLN A 38 10.37 37.51 22.53
CA GLN A 38 11.60 37.50 21.73
C GLN A 38 12.43 36.20 21.82
N HIS A 39 11.82 35.08 22.21
CA HIS A 39 12.41 33.76 21.99
C HIS A 39 12.05 33.30 20.57
N ASP A 40 12.88 33.70 19.61
CA ASP A 40 12.58 33.65 18.17
C ASP A 40 13.31 32.52 17.43
N THR A 41 13.84 31.52 18.12
CA THR A 41 14.45 30.33 17.49
C THR A 41 13.96 29.06 18.20
N THR A 42 13.91 27.93 17.49
CA THR A 42 13.55 26.62 18.09
C THR A 42 14.41 26.31 19.31
N ARG A 43 15.70 26.59 19.24
CA ARG A 43 16.65 26.41 20.34
C ARG A 43 16.34 27.32 21.53
N SER A 44 16.10 28.62 21.30
CA SER A 44 15.73 29.55 22.36
C SER A 44 14.41 29.16 23.03
N LEU A 45 13.44 28.64 22.28
CA LEU A 45 12.17 28.17 22.79
C LEU A 45 12.33 26.86 23.59
N ALA A 46 13.16 25.95 23.12
CA ALA A 46 13.52 24.72 23.82
C ALA A 46 14.20 25.00 25.17
N ASP A 47 15.14 25.95 25.18
CA ASP A 47 15.82 26.40 26.39
C ASP A 47 14.85 27.11 27.35
N PHE A 48 13.94 27.94 26.83
CA PHE A 48 12.94 28.66 27.64
C PHE A 48 11.94 27.72 28.34
N PHE A 49 11.46 26.68 27.64
CA PHE A 49 10.52 25.72 28.23
C PHE A 49 11.18 24.55 28.95
N ALA A 50 12.51 24.42 28.88
CA ALA A 50 13.26 23.24 29.34
C ALA A 50 12.74 21.92 28.74
N ILE A 51 12.35 21.96 27.47
CA ILE A 51 11.83 20.80 26.70
C ILE A 51 12.81 20.53 25.53
N PRO A 52 13.03 19.27 25.13
CA PRO A 52 13.91 18.96 23.99
C PRO A 52 13.48 19.68 22.70
N GLU A 53 14.46 20.20 21.96
CA GLU A 53 14.26 20.95 20.71
C GLU A 53 13.37 20.25 19.65
N PRO A 54 13.39 18.90 19.49
CA PRO A 54 12.48 18.24 18.55
C PRO A 54 10.99 18.43 18.87
N VAL A 55 10.62 18.47 20.16
CA VAL A 55 9.21 18.67 20.58
C VAL A 55 8.76 20.10 20.29
N ILE A 56 9.64 21.08 20.54
CA ILE A 56 9.40 22.47 20.12
C ILE A 56 9.34 22.57 18.60
N GLY A 57 10.17 21.81 17.89
CA GLY A 57 10.13 21.70 16.42
C GLY A 57 8.77 21.20 15.91
N ASP A 58 8.19 20.18 16.52
CA ASP A 58 6.87 19.67 16.16
C ASP A 58 5.76 20.71 16.41
N VAL A 59 5.86 21.44 17.52
CA VAL A 59 4.92 22.52 17.87
C VAL A 59 5.05 23.70 16.91
N VAL A 60 6.27 24.11 16.57
CA VAL A 60 6.57 25.13 15.56
C VAL A 60 6.07 24.67 14.18
N HIS A 61 6.28 23.41 13.81
CA HIS A 61 5.75 22.86 12.56
C HIS A 61 4.22 22.86 12.52
N SER A 62 3.56 22.57 13.64
CA SER A 62 2.09 22.66 13.79
C SER A 62 1.59 24.11 13.65
N LEU A 63 2.21 25.05 14.36
CA LEU A 63 1.90 26.49 14.28
C LEU A 63 2.14 27.04 12.86
N TRP A 64 3.20 26.59 12.20
CA TRP A 64 3.54 27.01 10.83
C TRP A 64 2.53 26.46 9.82
N ASN A 65 2.17 25.16 9.89
CA ASN A 65 1.12 24.58 9.05
C ASN A 65 -0.25 25.22 9.30
N GLY A 66 -0.52 25.67 10.54
CA GLY A 66 -1.72 26.44 10.88
C GLY A 66 -1.69 27.89 10.39
N GLY A 67 -0.55 28.40 9.91
CA GLY A 67 -0.37 29.77 9.44
C GLY A 67 -0.25 30.81 10.56
N TRP A 68 0.09 30.38 11.77
CA TRP A 68 0.20 31.23 12.98
C TRP A 68 1.56 31.90 13.08
N ILE A 69 2.61 31.22 12.60
CA ILE A 69 3.98 31.73 12.57
C ILE A 69 4.55 31.72 11.15
N TRP A 70 5.56 32.55 10.93
CA TRP A 70 6.45 32.51 9.78
C TRP A 70 7.86 32.13 10.23
N ILE A 71 8.61 31.48 9.35
CA ILE A 71 9.98 31.02 9.59
C ILE A 71 10.86 31.60 8.49
N ASP A 72 11.96 32.25 8.88
CA ASP A 72 13.05 32.63 7.99
C ASP A 72 14.08 31.50 7.96
N PHE A 73 14.19 30.81 6.82
CA PHE A 73 15.07 29.65 6.65
C PHE A 73 16.55 30.01 6.59
N ASP A 74 16.89 31.25 6.26
CA ASP A 74 18.28 31.71 6.17
C ASP A 74 18.84 32.04 7.56
N THR A 75 17.98 32.51 8.47
CA THR A 75 18.38 32.95 9.82
C THR A 75 17.89 32.05 10.95
N GLY A 76 16.97 31.12 10.67
CA GLY A 76 16.33 30.25 11.67
C GLY A 76 15.35 31.00 12.59
N ARG A 77 14.99 32.24 12.25
CA ARG A 77 14.12 33.08 13.08
C ARG A 77 12.65 32.76 12.86
N ILE A 78 11.90 32.80 13.94
CA ILE A 78 10.49 32.47 14.03
C ILE A 78 9.77 33.72 14.52
N GLY A 79 8.75 34.15 13.77
CA GLY A 79 7.91 35.27 14.15
C GLY A 79 6.43 34.96 13.98
N LEU A 80 5.59 35.68 14.72
CA LEU A 80 4.14 35.54 14.62
C LEU A 80 3.62 36.25 13.36
N THR A 81 2.65 35.66 12.67
CA THR A 81 1.93 36.29 11.56
C THR A 81 0.93 37.34 12.09
N GLU A 82 0.42 38.23 11.23
CA GLU A 82 -0.59 39.24 11.61
C GLU A 82 -1.84 38.65 12.26
N ARG A 83 -2.14 37.38 12.00
CA ARG A 83 -3.29 36.64 12.54
C ARG A 83 -3.26 36.45 14.05
N GLU A 84 -2.08 36.44 14.67
CA GLU A 84 -1.91 36.14 16.10
C GLU A 84 -1.61 37.39 16.94
N ARG A 85 -1.22 38.50 16.29
CA ARG A 85 -1.01 39.79 16.97
C ARG A 85 -2.30 40.41 17.53
N SER A 86 -3.48 39.94 17.10
CA SER A 86 -4.79 40.47 17.52
C SER A 86 -5.52 39.63 18.57
N VAL A 87 -4.90 38.57 19.11
CA VAL A 87 -5.54 37.70 20.11
C VAL A 87 -4.74 37.72 21.41
N ASP A 88 -5.37 38.25 22.44
CA ASP A 88 -4.91 38.26 23.82
C ASP A 88 -5.19 36.87 24.44
N PRO A 89 -4.18 36.06 24.80
CA PRO A 89 -4.36 34.67 25.20
C PRO A 89 -4.57 34.48 26.72
N ALA A 90 -4.65 35.56 27.50
CA ALA A 90 -4.84 35.49 28.95
C ALA A 90 -6.29 35.23 29.39
N SER A 91 -7.23 35.00 28.45
CA SER A 91 -8.60 34.62 28.77
C SER A 91 -9.13 33.69 27.68
N ASP A 92 -9.09 32.37 27.91
CA ASP A 92 -9.79 31.40 27.08
C ASP A 92 -11.07 30.91 27.79
N PRO A 93 -12.25 31.52 27.53
CA PRO A 93 -13.54 31.10 28.07
C PRO A 93 -14.17 29.90 27.31
N GLY A 94 -13.44 29.25 26.39
CA GLY A 94 -14.00 28.23 25.49
C GLY A 94 -14.01 26.79 26.00
N ALA A 95 -13.22 26.43 27.02
CA ALA A 95 -13.12 25.05 27.50
C ALA A 95 -14.31 24.67 28.40
N ARG A 96 -15.31 24.01 27.82
CA ARG A 96 -16.50 23.57 28.57
C ARG A 96 -16.31 22.15 29.08
N THR A 97 -16.46 21.94 30.38
CA THR A 97 -16.59 20.59 30.94
C THR A 97 -18.05 20.18 30.93
N GLU A 98 -18.36 19.09 30.22
CA GLU A 98 -19.69 18.50 30.19
C GLU A 98 -19.69 17.16 30.92
N ARG A 99 -20.69 16.96 31.78
CA ARG A 99 -20.93 15.67 32.42
C ARG A 99 -21.91 14.88 31.57
N ARG A 100 -21.48 13.73 31.05
CA ARG A 100 -22.28 12.90 30.14
C ARG A 100 -22.32 11.45 30.60
N GLU A 101 -23.45 10.80 30.35
CA GLU A 101 -23.62 9.38 30.61
C GLU A 101 -23.36 8.56 29.36
N TYR A 102 -22.57 7.50 29.52
CA TYR A 102 -22.27 6.55 28.47
C TYR A 102 -22.50 5.13 28.98
N LEU A 103 -22.54 4.17 28.07
CA LEU A 103 -22.57 2.76 28.40
C LEU A 103 -21.18 2.18 28.24
N TYR A 104 -20.67 1.51 29.26
CA TYR A 104 -19.40 0.80 29.21
C TYR A 104 -19.64 -0.71 29.19
N GLU A 105 -19.12 -1.39 28.18
CA GLU A 105 -19.17 -2.84 28.06
C GLU A 105 -17.82 -3.43 28.51
N PRO A 106 -17.78 -4.13 29.66
CA PRO A 106 -16.52 -4.56 30.27
C PRO A 106 -15.70 -5.54 29.44
N LEU A 107 -16.33 -6.43 28.66
CA LEU A 107 -15.66 -7.51 27.94
C LEU A 107 -14.93 -7.00 26.69
N SER A 108 -15.48 -6.05 25.96
CA SER A 108 -14.85 -5.41 24.80
C SER A 108 -14.06 -4.15 25.16
N GLN A 109 -14.30 -3.61 26.37
CA GLN A 109 -13.80 -2.31 26.86
C GLN A 109 -14.24 -1.13 25.97
N LEU A 110 -15.39 -1.26 25.31
CA LEU A 110 -15.97 -0.21 24.50
C LEU A 110 -16.91 0.67 25.31
N VAL A 111 -16.98 1.92 24.88
CA VAL A 111 -17.97 2.89 25.31
C VAL A 111 -18.97 3.08 24.18
N PHE A 112 -20.25 3.12 24.53
CA PHE A 112 -21.40 3.28 23.64
C PHE A 112 -22.25 4.47 24.07
N SER A 113 -23.06 5.00 23.15
CA SER A 113 -24.05 6.01 23.50
C SER A 113 -25.14 5.40 24.37
N GLN A 114 -25.70 6.18 25.30
CA GLN A 114 -26.84 5.75 26.12
C GLN A 114 -28.04 5.28 25.27
N ARG A 115 -28.18 5.81 24.04
CA ARG A 115 -29.27 5.49 23.13
C ARG A 115 -29.18 4.08 22.53
N GLU A 116 -28.00 3.48 22.52
CA GLU A 116 -27.77 2.15 21.93
C GLU A 116 -28.15 1.01 22.90
N GLY A 117 -28.31 1.32 24.18
CA GLY A 117 -28.63 0.35 25.21
C GLY A 117 -30.13 0.18 25.46
N THR A 118 -30.60 -1.06 25.47
CA THR A 118 -31.97 -1.41 25.87
C THR A 118 -32.04 -1.76 27.37
N ARG A 119 -33.22 -1.64 27.99
CA ARG A 119 -33.41 -1.98 29.42
C ARG A 119 -33.44 -3.48 29.70
N ARG A 120 -33.69 -4.30 28.68
CA ARG A 120 -33.79 -5.77 28.76
C ARG A 120 -33.25 -6.38 27.47
N PRO A 121 -32.61 -7.56 27.53
CA PRO A 121 -32.19 -8.28 26.33
C PRO A 121 -33.42 -8.65 25.47
N HIS A 122 -33.26 -8.67 24.14
CA HIS A 122 -34.33 -9.12 23.25
C HIS A 122 -34.55 -10.63 23.42
N ARG A 123 -35.81 -11.09 23.30
CA ARG A 123 -36.20 -12.49 23.61
C ARG A 123 -35.46 -13.56 22.79
N ASP A 124 -34.99 -13.22 21.60
CA ASP A 124 -34.32 -14.16 20.68
C ASP A 124 -32.78 -14.11 20.78
N GLN A 125 -32.25 -13.20 21.60
CA GLN A 125 -30.81 -13.00 21.79
C GLN A 125 -30.27 -13.80 22.96
N LEU A 126 -29.00 -14.19 22.88
CA LEU A 126 -28.33 -14.90 23.96
C LEU A 126 -27.75 -13.89 24.96
N GLU A 127 -28.25 -13.92 26.19
CA GLU A 127 -27.84 -13.01 27.27
C GLU A 127 -26.45 -13.39 27.81
N VAL A 128 -25.48 -12.48 27.70
CA VAL A 128 -24.15 -12.65 28.32
C VAL A 128 -24.26 -12.34 29.83
N PRO A 129 -23.81 -13.25 30.73
CA PRO A 129 -23.94 -13.05 32.16
C PRO A 129 -23.23 -11.78 32.66
N ALA A 130 -23.89 -10.97 33.49
CA ALA A 130 -23.31 -9.75 34.06
C ALA A 130 -22.09 -10.02 34.98
N ASP A 131 -21.99 -11.25 35.50
CA ASP A 131 -20.89 -11.71 36.34
C ASP A 131 -19.68 -12.22 35.54
N ALA A 132 -19.75 -12.18 34.19
CA ALA A 132 -18.73 -12.76 33.32
C ALA A 132 -17.33 -12.19 33.53
N GLU A 133 -17.21 -10.98 34.09
CA GLU A 133 -15.97 -10.47 34.70
C GLU A 133 -16.27 -9.26 35.61
N VAL A 134 -16.63 -9.53 36.88
CA VAL A 134 -16.95 -8.50 37.90
C VAL A 134 -15.77 -7.54 38.15
N SER A 135 -14.54 -7.98 37.90
CA SER A 135 -13.28 -7.31 38.23
C SER A 135 -12.86 -6.20 37.27
N LEU A 136 -13.37 -6.19 36.03
CA LEU A 136 -12.96 -5.20 35.03
C LEU A 136 -13.74 -3.91 35.20
N THR A 137 -13.02 -2.83 35.42
CA THR A 137 -13.56 -1.50 35.64
C THR A 137 -13.09 -0.55 34.54
N LEU A 138 -13.70 0.63 34.47
CA LEU A 138 -13.26 1.69 33.57
C LEU A 138 -11.78 2.07 33.77
N ALA A 139 -11.24 1.85 34.98
CA ALA A 139 -9.83 2.13 35.30
C ALA A 139 -8.84 1.23 34.55
N ASP A 140 -9.30 0.08 34.03
CA ASP A 140 -8.48 -0.85 33.24
C ASP A 140 -8.44 -0.48 31.75
N THR A 141 -9.17 0.58 31.34
CA THR A 141 -9.16 1.10 29.96
C THR A 141 -8.11 2.20 29.83
N ALA A 142 -7.26 2.13 28.81
CA ALA A 142 -6.26 3.16 28.56
C ALA A 142 -6.92 4.53 28.31
N PRO A 143 -6.45 5.63 28.94
CA PRO A 143 -7.06 6.96 28.79
C PRO A 143 -7.15 7.45 27.34
N ALA A 144 -6.19 7.08 26.50
CA ALA A 144 -6.19 7.41 25.07
C ALA A 144 -7.30 6.70 24.29
N GLU A 145 -7.56 5.42 24.57
CA GLU A 145 -8.65 4.64 23.96
C GLU A 145 -10.01 5.19 24.39
N LEU A 146 -10.15 5.53 25.68
CA LEU A 146 -11.37 6.12 26.24
C LEU A 146 -11.68 7.47 25.57
N ARG A 147 -10.68 8.35 25.45
CA ARG A 147 -10.82 9.64 24.76
C ARG A 147 -11.20 9.46 23.28
N GLY A 148 -10.52 8.56 22.55
CA GLY A 148 -10.82 8.30 21.14
C GLY A 148 -12.20 7.66 20.92
N ALA A 149 -12.69 6.85 21.86
CA ALA A 149 -14.05 6.30 21.83
C ALA A 149 -15.11 7.39 22.05
N VAL A 150 -14.93 8.23 23.08
CA VAL A 150 -15.84 9.36 23.36
C VAL A 150 -15.85 10.36 22.22
N GLN A 151 -14.70 10.68 21.62
CA GLN A 151 -14.62 11.58 20.48
C GLN A 151 -15.36 11.05 19.25
N ARG A 152 -15.27 9.74 18.95
CA ARG A 152 -16.04 9.12 17.87
C ARG A 152 -17.55 9.18 18.13
N LEU A 153 -17.98 8.82 19.34
CA LEU A 153 -19.40 8.90 19.73
C LEU A 153 -19.93 10.33 19.64
N MET A 154 -19.12 11.33 20.03
CA MET A 154 -19.50 12.72 19.91
C MET A 154 -19.66 13.15 18.45
N LEU A 155 -18.74 12.75 17.57
CA LEU A 155 -18.85 13.00 16.13
C LEU A 155 -20.09 12.35 15.51
N GLU A 156 -20.46 11.15 15.95
CA GLU A 156 -21.66 10.43 15.48
C GLU A 156 -22.96 11.06 16.00
N GLU A 157 -22.99 11.50 17.26
CA GLU A 157 -24.13 12.18 17.87
C GLU A 157 -24.34 13.62 17.34
N GLN A 158 -23.28 14.31 16.90
CA GLN A 158 -23.27 15.73 16.57
C GLN A 158 -23.33 16.06 15.08
N ARG A 159 -23.84 15.16 14.21
CA ARG A 159 -24.04 15.38 12.76
C ARG A 159 -24.86 16.63 12.37
N THR A 160 -25.22 17.53 13.29
CA THR A 160 -25.97 18.76 13.01
C THR A 160 -25.46 20.09 13.57
N ALA A 161 -24.49 20.25 14.50
CA ALA A 161 -24.22 21.63 15.01
C ALA A 161 -22.97 22.02 15.86
N SER A 162 -21.83 21.30 15.97
CA SER A 162 -20.72 21.83 16.80
C SER A 162 -19.30 21.42 16.42
N ASP A 163 -18.41 22.42 16.28
CA ASP A 163 -16.96 22.34 16.05
C ASP A 163 -16.19 22.20 17.39
N SER A 164 -16.44 21.14 18.18
CA SER A 164 -15.73 20.90 19.45
C SER A 164 -14.91 19.61 19.45
N VAL A 165 -13.69 19.66 20.01
CA VAL A 165 -12.76 18.54 20.15
C VAL A 165 -12.64 18.13 21.61
N VAL A 166 -12.59 16.82 21.87
CA VAL A 166 -12.42 16.27 23.22
C VAL A 166 -10.96 16.41 23.66
N LEU A 167 -10.70 17.29 24.63
CA LEU A 167 -9.38 17.53 25.20
C LEU A 167 -9.01 16.46 26.25
N SER A 168 -9.96 16.12 27.12
CA SER A 168 -9.76 15.13 28.17
C SER A 168 -11.07 14.44 28.57
N VAL A 169 -10.97 13.20 29.07
CA VAL A 169 -12.09 12.42 29.59
C VAL A 169 -11.69 11.85 30.93
N LEU A 170 -12.46 12.17 31.98
CA LEU A 170 -12.21 11.71 33.34
C LEU A 170 -13.47 11.06 33.92
N PRO A 171 -13.37 9.96 34.70
CA PRO A 171 -14.50 9.41 35.42
C PRO A 171 -15.06 10.43 36.43
N ALA A 172 -16.37 10.59 36.49
CA ALA A 172 -16.99 11.45 37.50
C ALA A 172 -17.03 10.73 38.86
N GLY A 173 -16.08 11.05 39.74
CA GLY A 173 -16.04 10.63 41.16
C GLY A 173 -15.39 9.26 41.41
N LEU A 174 -14.22 9.24 42.05
CA LEU A 174 -13.49 8.03 42.46
C LEU A 174 -14.00 7.37 43.77
N GLY A 175 -15.19 7.74 44.26
CA GLY A 175 -15.66 7.32 45.59
C GLY A 175 -17.17 7.11 45.76
N GLU A 176 -18.01 7.49 44.80
CA GLU A 176 -19.43 7.14 44.84
C GLU A 176 -19.62 5.78 44.17
N ARG A 177 -20.17 4.80 44.90
CA ARG A 177 -20.77 3.61 44.29
C ARG A 177 -21.85 4.12 43.33
N GLN A 178 -21.50 4.24 42.05
CA GLN A 178 -22.51 4.42 41.01
C GLN A 178 -23.36 3.16 41.04
N ASP A 179 -24.63 3.28 41.45
CA ASP A 179 -25.65 2.26 41.21
C ASP A 179 -25.86 2.19 39.69
N ALA A 180 -24.92 1.54 39.00
CA ALA A 180 -24.86 1.49 37.55
C ALA A 180 -26.05 0.67 37.07
N SER A 181 -27.12 1.35 36.64
CA SER A 181 -28.24 0.68 36.02
C SER A 181 -27.74 -0.09 34.79
N LEU A 182 -28.00 -1.39 34.72
CA LEU A 182 -27.58 -2.22 33.59
C LEU A 182 -28.42 -1.89 32.33
N ARG A 183 -27.74 -1.85 31.19
CA ARG A 183 -28.32 -1.74 29.84
C ARG A 183 -27.73 -2.83 28.96
N TRP A 184 -28.42 -3.18 27.88
CA TRP A 184 -28.01 -4.26 26.99
C TRP A 184 -27.74 -3.73 25.59
N VAL A 185 -26.58 -4.05 25.03
CA VAL A 185 -26.21 -3.74 23.63
C VAL A 185 -26.18 -5.04 22.84
N SER A 186 -26.73 -5.01 21.62
CA SER A 186 -26.80 -6.20 20.74
C SER A 186 -25.58 -6.28 19.84
N LEU A 187 -24.98 -7.46 19.73
CA LEU A 187 -23.89 -7.75 18.79
C LEU A 187 -24.20 -9.01 18.00
N LYS A 188 -24.08 -8.93 16.68
CA LYS A 188 -24.25 -10.08 15.78
C LYS A 188 -22.91 -10.77 15.55
N VAL A 189 -22.83 -12.05 15.90
CA VAL A 189 -21.60 -12.85 15.89
C VAL A 189 -21.79 -14.20 15.19
N GLY A 190 -20.78 -14.68 14.49
CA GLY A 190 -20.63 -16.09 14.16
C GLY A 190 -19.98 -16.80 15.34
N VAL A 191 -20.53 -17.94 15.75
CA VAL A 191 -19.92 -18.80 16.76
C VAL A 191 -19.45 -20.09 16.09
N ALA A 192 -18.19 -20.42 16.25
CA ALA A 192 -17.59 -21.65 15.75
C ALA A 192 -16.90 -22.41 16.87
N THR A 193 -16.86 -23.73 16.77
CA THR A 193 -16.06 -24.56 17.68
C THR A 193 -14.91 -25.15 16.89
N ASN A 194 -13.68 -25.01 17.39
CA ASN A 194 -12.52 -25.65 16.78
C ASN A 194 -12.60 -27.17 17.04
N GLU A 195 -12.62 -27.95 15.97
CA GLU A 195 -12.70 -29.41 16.03
C GLU A 195 -11.50 -30.05 16.77
N ASN A 196 -10.33 -29.41 16.76
CA ASN A 196 -9.10 -29.93 17.37
C ASN A 196 -9.05 -29.66 18.87
N THR A 197 -9.56 -28.52 19.30
CA THR A 197 -9.40 -28.04 20.69
C THR A 197 -10.70 -27.99 21.48
N GLY A 198 -11.86 -28.07 20.81
CA GLY A 198 -13.18 -27.90 21.43
C GLY A 198 -13.43 -26.49 21.97
N ARG A 199 -12.55 -25.53 21.61
CA ARG A 199 -12.62 -24.12 22.01
C ARG A 199 -13.63 -23.39 21.13
N LEU A 200 -14.41 -22.52 21.76
CA LEU A 200 -15.36 -21.67 21.07
C LEU A 200 -14.69 -20.38 20.63
N PHE A 201 -14.99 -19.98 19.40
CA PHE A 201 -14.57 -18.71 18.82
C PHE A 201 -15.80 -17.90 18.45
N VAL A 202 -15.72 -16.59 18.73
CA VAL A 202 -16.79 -15.64 18.43
C VAL A 202 -16.25 -14.64 17.42
N GLN A 203 -16.68 -14.72 16.17
CA GLN A 203 -16.32 -13.76 15.13
C GLN A 203 -17.46 -12.77 14.93
N ALA A 204 -17.18 -11.50 14.62
CA ALA A 204 -18.25 -10.61 14.19
C ALA A 204 -18.84 -11.13 12.87
N ALA A 205 -20.16 -11.27 12.80
CA ALA A 205 -20.83 -11.77 11.60
C ALA A 205 -20.88 -10.73 10.47
N ASP A 206 -20.55 -9.45 10.75
CA ASP A 206 -20.71 -8.35 9.82
C ASP A 206 -19.44 -7.45 9.77
N PRO A 207 -18.72 -7.39 8.63
CA PRO A 207 -17.55 -6.52 8.46
C PRO A 207 -17.90 -5.03 8.37
N THR A 208 -19.19 -4.67 8.31
CA THR A 208 -19.66 -3.27 8.33
C THR A 208 -20.04 -2.77 9.73
N SER A 209 -19.88 -3.59 10.77
CA SER A 209 -20.29 -3.22 12.13
C SER A 209 -19.47 -2.05 12.69
N THR A 210 -20.12 -1.20 13.50
CA THR A 210 -19.51 -0.11 14.29
C THR A 210 -18.48 -0.58 15.33
N TRP A 211 -18.24 -1.89 15.42
CA TRP A 211 -17.36 -2.51 16.38
C TRP A 211 -15.93 -2.61 15.83
N PRO A 212 -14.93 -2.00 16.49
CA PRO A 212 -13.53 -2.17 16.12
C PRO A 212 -13.11 -3.64 16.17
N VAL A 213 -12.33 -4.10 15.18
CA VAL A 213 -11.82 -5.49 15.09
C VAL A 213 -11.13 -5.93 16.39
N GLN A 214 -10.34 -5.04 17.00
CA GLN A 214 -9.66 -5.30 18.26
C GLN A 214 -10.63 -5.53 19.43
N ALA A 215 -11.74 -4.79 19.48
CA ALA A 215 -12.75 -4.94 20.52
C ALA A 215 -13.54 -6.24 20.37
N VAL A 216 -13.83 -6.66 19.13
CA VAL A 216 -14.42 -7.97 18.83
C VAL A 216 -13.45 -9.10 19.20
N ALA A 217 -12.15 -8.96 18.91
CA ALA A 217 -11.15 -9.94 19.30
C ALA A 217 -11.02 -10.07 20.83
N ARG A 218 -11.01 -8.94 21.57
CA ARG A 218 -11.02 -8.93 23.05
C ARG A 218 -12.27 -9.62 23.60
N LEU A 219 -13.44 -9.27 23.06
CA LEU A 219 -14.71 -9.90 23.42
C LEU A 219 -14.70 -11.41 23.15
N SER A 220 -14.20 -11.82 21.98
CA SER A 220 -14.09 -13.24 21.60
C SER A 220 -13.23 -14.00 22.59
N ASN A 221 -12.03 -13.51 22.90
CA ASN A 221 -11.11 -14.16 23.83
C ASN A 221 -11.72 -14.29 25.23
N ARG A 222 -12.37 -13.23 25.73
CA ARG A 222 -13.01 -13.26 27.05
C ARG A 222 -14.26 -14.13 27.11
N LEU A 223 -15.06 -14.17 26.05
CA LEU A 223 -16.20 -15.09 25.97
C LEU A 223 -15.72 -16.55 25.89
N ALA A 224 -14.67 -16.83 25.12
CA ALA A 224 -14.04 -18.14 25.08
C ALA A 224 -13.55 -18.53 26.48
N ASP A 225 -12.82 -17.63 27.16
CA ASP A 225 -12.37 -17.82 28.53
C ASP A 225 -13.52 -18.04 29.52
N TYR A 226 -14.62 -17.28 29.41
CA TYR A 226 -15.79 -17.43 30.27
C TYR A 226 -16.42 -18.81 30.09
N VAL A 227 -16.59 -19.26 28.85
CA VAL A 227 -17.16 -20.58 28.54
C VAL A 227 -16.22 -21.71 28.99
N GLU A 228 -14.91 -21.47 28.97
CA GLU A 228 -13.91 -22.39 29.51
C GLU A 228 -13.91 -22.45 31.04
N ARG A 229 -14.04 -21.31 31.72
CA ARG A 229 -14.08 -21.21 33.20
C ARG A 229 -15.39 -21.76 33.78
N TRP A 230 -16.52 -21.53 33.09
CA TRP A 230 -17.86 -21.90 33.56
C TRP A 230 -18.61 -22.75 32.53
N PRO A 231 -18.13 -23.97 32.22
CA PRO A 231 -18.67 -24.80 31.14
C PRO A 231 -20.11 -25.26 31.39
N GLN A 232 -20.50 -25.44 32.65
CA GLN A 232 -21.86 -25.86 33.04
C GLN A 232 -22.87 -24.71 33.08
N SER A 233 -22.45 -23.46 32.79
CA SER A 233 -23.37 -22.32 32.82
C SER A 233 -24.42 -22.43 31.71
N ARG A 234 -25.63 -21.92 31.96
CA ARG A 234 -26.71 -21.89 30.96
C ARG A 234 -26.27 -21.20 29.67
N PHE A 235 -25.53 -20.09 29.80
CA PHE A 235 -24.97 -19.35 28.67
C PHE A 235 -23.99 -20.21 27.86
N SER A 236 -23.03 -20.86 28.53
CA SER A 236 -22.03 -21.73 27.89
C SER A 236 -22.65 -22.86 27.10
N ASN A 237 -23.66 -23.53 27.67
CA ASN A 237 -24.39 -24.62 27.01
C ASN A 237 -25.16 -24.12 25.77
N GLN A 238 -25.82 -22.97 25.87
CA GLN A 238 -26.55 -22.37 24.75
C GLN A 238 -25.60 -21.88 23.65
N LEU A 239 -24.45 -21.29 24.01
CA LEU A 239 -23.44 -20.85 23.04
C LEU A 239 -22.82 -22.03 22.30
N ARG A 240 -22.45 -23.12 23.01
CA ARG A 240 -21.94 -24.37 22.40
C ARG A 240 -22.95 -25.03 21.47
N SER A 241 -24.22 -25.11 21.86
CA SER A 241 -25.26 -25.74 21.04
C SER A 241 -25.56 -25.03 19.71
N ARG A 242 -25.18 -23.74 19.60
CA ARG A 242 -25.40 -22.90 18.42
C ARG A 242 -24.12 -22.66 17.62
N ALA A 243 -23.01 -23.22 18.06
CA ALA A 243 -21.73 -23.11 17.37
C ALA A 243 -21.71 -24.03 16.15
N THR A 244 -21.21 -23.52 15.03
CA THR A 244 -21.00 -24.35 13.84
C THR A 244 -19.66 -25.09 14.01
N GLU A 245 -19.59 -26.38 13.72
CA GLU A 245 -18.30 -27.06 13.54
C GLU A 245 -17.69 -26.50 12.25
N GLN A 246 -16.64 -25.69 12.38
CA GLN A 246 -15.88 -25.15 11.26
C GLN A 246 -14.40 -25.28 11.59
N LEU A 247 -13.65 -25.78 10.62
CA LEU A 247 -12.21 -26.03 10.69
C LEU A 247 -11.36 -24.77 10.49
N GLU A 248 -11.96 -23.60 10.29
CA GLU A 248 -11.21 -22.40 9.90
C GLU A 248 -10.88 -21.46 11.06
N ARG A 249 -9.61 -21.58 11.44
CA ARG A 249 -8.79 -20.72 12.28
C ARG A 249 -8.76 -19.26 11.80
N PHE A 250 -8.31 -18.37 12.68
CA PHE A 250 -7.59 -17.17 12.23
C PHE A 250 -6.44 -17.63 11.31
N PRO A 251 -6.37 -17.14 10.06
CA PRO A 251 -5.34 -17.62 9.14
C PRO A 251 -3.96 -17.27 9.71
N GLY A 252 -3.13 -18.30 9.94
CA GLY A 252 -1.71 -18.10 10.20
C GLY A 252 -1.05 -17.37 9.04
N VAL A 253 0.13 -16.79 9.24
CA VAL A 253 0.81 -15.97 8.20
C VAL A 253 0.98 -16.71 6.88
N GLN A 254 1.28 -18.01 6.94
CA GLN A 254 1.39 -18.85 5.74
C GLN A 254 0.04 -19.02 5.02
N SER A 255 -1.05 -19.12 5.78
CA SER A 255 -2.41 -19.16 5.22
C SER A 255 -2.82 -17.79 4.65
N LEU A 256 -2.40 -16.68 5.27
CA LEU A 256 -2.57 -15.33 4.70
C LEU A 256 -1.79 -15.14 3.40
N LEU A 257 -0.54 -15.65 3.33
CA LEU A 257 0.26 -15.66 2.10
C LEU A 257 -0.33 -16.57 1.02
N GLY A 258 -0.87 -17.73 1.42
CA GLY A 258 -1.61 -18.65 0.55
C GLY A 258 -2.85 -17.97 -0.03
N ARG A 259 -3.67 -17.34 0.82
CA ARG A 259 -4.84 -16.56 0.40
C ARG A 259 -4.48 -15.40 -0.51
N LEU A 260 -3.39 -14.68 -0.21
CA LEU A 260 -2.89 -13.62 -1.09
C LEU A 260 -2.49 -14.18 -2.47
N THR A 261 -1.91 -15.40 -2.51
CA THR A 261 -1.57 -16.10 -3.75
C THR A 261 -2.82 -16.52 -4.53
N GLU A 262 -3.80 -17.13 -3.87
CA GLU A 262 -5.08 -17.52 -4.47
C GLU A 262 -5.82 -16.30 -5.02
N ASP A 263 -5.89 -15.21 -4.25
CA ASP A 263 -6.49 -13.95 -4.67
C ASP A 263 -5.74 -13.32 -5.85
N LEU A 264 -4.45 -13.62 -6.06
CA LEU A 264 -3.64 -13.19 -7.22
C LEU A 264 -3.76 -14.12 -8.44
N GLU A 265 -4.08 -15.39 -8.24
CA GLU A 265 -4.27 -16.37 -9.31
C GLU A 265 -5.71 -16.40 -9.82
N ARG A 266 -6.68 -15.93 -9.02
CA ARG A 266 -8.10 -15.90 -9.38
C ARG A 266 -8.32 -15.16 -10.71
N PRO A 267 -9.00 -15.78 -11.71
CA PRO A 267 -9.30 -15.13 -12.97
C PRO A 267 -10.32 -14.01 -12.76
N VAL A 268 -10.04 -12.81 -13.26
CA VAL A 268 -10.99 -11.69 -13.27
C VAL A 268 -11.72 -11.67 -14.60
N LYS A 269 -13.05 -11.66 -14.54
CA LYS A 269 -13.89 -11.40 -15.72
C LYS A 269 -13.64 -9.94 -16.15
N GLN A 270 -13.19 -9.75 -17.38
CA GLN A 270 -12.50 -8.54 -17.86
C GLN A 270 -13.31 -7.22 -17.81
N ASP A 271 -14.62 -7.23 -17.54
CA ASP A 271 -15.47 -6.09 -17.94
C ASP A 271 -16.04 -5.17 -16.83
N LYS A 272 -15.59 -5.25 -15.57
CA LYS A 272 -16.10 -4.32 -14.52
C LYS A 272 -14.99 -3.75 -13.64
N ILE A 273 -14.75 -2.43 -13.72
CA ILE A 273 -13.85 -1.68 -12.82
C ILE A 273 -14.14 -1.98 -11.33
N ALA A 274 -15.40 -2.24 -10.98
CA ALA A 274 -15.79 -2.63 -9.63
C ALA A 274 -15.13 -3.95 -9.16
N SER A 275 -15.03 -4.98 -10.02
CA SER A 275 -14.40 -6.25 -9.63
C SER A 275 -12.90 -6.11 -9.38
N TRP A 276 -12.25 -5.19 -10.09
CA TRP A 276 -10.84 -4.86 -9.87
C TRP A 276 -10.62 -4.08 -8.57
N ARG A 277 -11.51 -3.13 -8.23
CA ARG A 277 -11.47 -2.43 -6.93
C ARG A 277 -11.72 -3.37 -5.76
N ASP A 278 -12.69 -4.27 -5.89
CA ASP A 278 -12.95 -5.29 -4.87
C ASP A 278 -11.73 -6.21 -4.68
N ARG A 279 -11.08 -6.60 -5.78
CA ARG A 279 -9.83 -7.37 -5.74
C ARG A 279 -8.69 -6.60 -5.09
N GLN A 280 -8.48 -5.34 -5.46
CA GLN A 280 -7.50 -4.44 -4.84
C GLN A 280 -7.74 -4.33 -3.33
N ASN A 281 -8.99 -4.19 -2.90
CA ASN A 281 -9.35 -4.14 -1.49
C ASN A 281 -9.06 -5.46 -0.76
N SER A 282 -9.33 -6.61 -1.38
CA SER A 282 -8.99 -7.93 -0.82
C SER A 282 -7.49 -8.14 -0.67
N LEU A 283 -6.72 -7.83 -1.73
CA LEU A 283 -5.26 -7.92 -1.73
C LEU A 283 -4.66 -6.97 -0.68
N ALA A 284 -5.12 -5.72 -0.62
CA ALA A 284 -4.68 -4.74 0.36
C ALA A 284 -5.06 -5.14 1.80
N ALA A 285 -6.23 -5.72 2.03
CA ALA A 285 -6.63 -6.20 3.35
C ALA A 285 -5.73 -7.36 3.82
N SER A 286 -5.43 -8.32 2.93
CA SER A 286 -4.53 -9.44 3.22
C SER A 286 -3.10 -8.96 3.48
N ALA A 287 -2.60 -8.05 2.64
CA ALA A 287 -1.27 -7.45 2.79
C ALA A 287 -1.13 -6.62 4.09
N ARG A 288 -2.15 -5.83 4.47
CA ARG A 288 -2.19 -5.13 5.76
C ARG A 288 -2.15 -6.11 6.93
N SER A 289 -2.92 -7.19 6.85
CA SER A 289 -2.95 -8.22 7.90
C SER A 289 -1.58 -8.87 8.07
N ILE A 290 -0.88 -9.21 6.98
CA ILE A 290 0.48 -9.75 7.01
C ILE A 290 1.47 -8.72 7.58
N SER A 291 1.39 -7.46 7.15
CA SER A 291 2.28 -6.39 7.61
C SER A 291 2.10 -6.12 9.11
N GLN A 292 0.85 -6.02 9.58
CA GLN A 292 0.51 -5.90 11.01
C GLN A 292 1.02 -7.08 11.82
N HIS A 293 0.97 -8.28 11.25
CA HIS A 293 1.53 -9.46 11.90
C HIS A 293 3.06 -9.37 11.98
N LEU A 294 3.76 -9.01 10.90
CA LEU A 294 5.21 -8.78 10.90
C LEU A 294 5.63 -7.69 11.89
N ASP A 295 4.87 -6.58 11.97
CA ASP A 295 5.11 -5.51 12.97
C ASP A 295 4.91 -6.04 14.39
N THR A 296 3.93 -6.90 14.61
CA THR A 296 3.70 -7.56 15.90
C THR A 296 4.86 -8.49 16.25
N LEU A 297 5.32 -9.34 15.33
CA LEU A 297 6.50 -10.18 15.50
C LEU A 297 7.76 -9.35 15.78
N SER A 298 7.90 -8.18 15.15
CA SER A 298 9.02 -7.27 15.41
C SER A 298 9.03 -6.74 16.86
N ARG A 299 7.86 -6.45 17.43
CA ARG A 299 7.69 -6.02 18.82
C ARG A 299 7.94 -7.14 19.84
N LEU A 300 7.73 -8.38 19.41
CA LEU A 300 7.93 -9.59 20.21
C LEU A 300 9.38 -10.12 20.16
N ARG A 301 10.28 -9.44 19.44
CA ARG A 301 11.70 -9.81 19.41
C ARG A 301 12.33 -9.64 20.80
N ALA A 302 12.92 -10.72 21.28
CA ALA A 302 13.64 -10.75 22.54
C ALA A 302 14.80 -11.73 22.43
N ARG A 303 15.85 -11.52 23.23
CA ARG A 303 16.88 -12.53 23.37
C ARG A 303 16.34 -13.64 24.26
N ALA A 304 16.32 -14.86 23.75
CA ALA A 304 15.95 -16.05 24.49
C ALA A 304 17.12 -17.03 24.46
N ASP A 305 17.60 -17.45 25.63
CA ASP A 305 18.62 -18.48 25.75
C ASP A 305 17.97 -19.72 26.40
N LEU A 306 18.10 -20.89 25.76
CA LEU A 306 17.57 -22.14 26.30
C LEU A 306 18.58 -22.77 27.27
N LEU A 307 18.06 -23.23 28.41
CA LEU A 307 18.83 -23.83 29.49
C LEU A 307 18.36 -25.27 29.67
N THR A 308 19.14 -26.20 29.12
CA THR A 308 18.84 -27.64 29.10
C THR A 308 19.54 -28.43 30.21
N ASN A 309 20.37 -27.76 31.03
CA ASN A 309 21.10 -28.38 32.13
C ASN A 309 21.03 -27.57 33.42
N SER A 310 21.20 -28.25 34.56
CA SER A 310 21.08 -27.67 35.90
C SER A 310 22.09 -26.54 36.18
N PRO A 311 23.40 -26.64 35.83
CA PRO A 311 24.35 -25.55 36.06
C PRO A 311 23.99 -24.24 35.35
N ALA A 312 23.57 -24.32 34.08
CA ALA A 312 23.15 -23.14 33.31
C ALA A 312 21.88 -22.52 33.89
N ARG A 313 20.92 -23.36 34.32
CA ARG A 313 19.69 -22.92 35.00
C ARG A 313 19.97 -22.18 36.31
N LEU A 314 20.89 -22.69 37.13
CA LEU A 314 21.30 -22.05 38.38
C LEU A 314 22.04 -20.73 38.13
N ALA A 315 22.91 -20.68 37.12
CA ALA A 315 23.60 -19.45 36.73
C ALA A 315 22.60 -18.37 36.27
N ALA A 316 21.63 -18.74 35.44
CA ALA A 316 20.56 -17.83 34.99
C ALA A 316 19.67 -17.37 36.16
N LEU A 317 19.29 -18.26 37.07
CA LEU A 317 18.51 -17.91 38.26
C LEU A 317 19.24 -16.86 39.12
N ARG A 318 20.55 -17.07 39.37
CA ARG A 318 21.39 -16.08 40.08
C ARG A 318 21.48 -14.76 39.31
N ALA A 319 21.60 -14.81 37.99
CA ALA A 319 21.67 -13.62 37.16
C ALA A 319 20.37 -12.80 37.23
N VAL A 320 19.21 -13.45 37.08
CA VAL A 320 17.88 -12.80 37.17
C VAL A 320 17.68 -12.17 38.56
N ILE A 321 17.96 -12.90 39.65
CA ILE A 321 17.88 -12.36 41.02
C ILE A 321 18.86 -11.20 41.24
N GLY A 322 20.05 -11.28 40.63
CA GLY A 322 21.06 -10.22 40.67
C GLY A 322 20.64 -8.96 39.91
N GLN A 323 19.87 -9.09 38.82
CA GLN A 323 19.42 -7.99 37.96
C GLN A 323 18.24 -7.21 38.56
N ALA A 324 17.47 -7.81 39.46
CA ALA A 324 16.33 -7.14 40.10
C ALA A 324 16.77 -5.91 40.91
N LYS A 325 16.13 -4.77 40.61
CA LYS A 325 16.35 -3.46 41.25
C LYS A 325 15.15 -3.00 42.06
N GLN A 326 13.92 -3.27 41.61
CA GLN A 326 12.70 -2.79 42.27
C GLN A 326 11.86 -3.96 42.78
N GLN A 327 11.65 -4.99 41.96
CA GLN A 327 10.88 -6.17 42.30
C GLN A 327 11.46 -7.46 41.73
N LEU A 328 11.19 -8.55 42.45
CA LEU A 328 11.45 -9.92 42.06
C LEU A 328 10.14 -10.70 42.24
N VAL A 329 9.55 -11.17 41.14
CA VAL A 329 8.32 -11.98 41.16
C VAL A 329 8.70 -13.44 40.97
N VAL A 330 8.41 -14.27 41.97
CA VAL A 330 8.63 -15.72 41.95
C VAL A 330 7.29 -16.40 41.93
N VAL A 331 7.07 -17.25 40.93
CA VAL A 331 5.84 -18.00 40.73
C VAL A 331 6.21 -19.48 40.75
N CYS A 332 5.71 -20.20 41.75
CA CYS A 332 6.04 -21.61 41.93
C CYS A 332 4.80 -22.39 42.41
N PRO A 333 4.40 -23.47 41.73
CA PRO A 333 3.18 -24.19 42.09
C PRO A 333 3.31 -24.86 43.45
N ALA A 334 4.47 -25.42 43.77
CA ALA A 334 4.72 -26.10 45.04
C ALA A 334 5.98 -25.53 45.72
N VAL A 335 5.80 -24.65 46.69
CA VAL A 335 6.91 -24.10 47.49
C VAL A 335 7.31 -25.11 48.57
N ARG A 336 8.48 -25.74 48.40
CA ARG A 336 9.08 -26.66 49.37
C ARG A 336 10.22 -25.96 50.14
N ALA A 337 10.64 -26.54 51.27
CA ALA A 337 11.81 -26.06 52.00
C ALA A 337 13.09 -26.05 51.13
N ALA A 338 13.23 -27.04 50.24
CA ALA A 338 14.33 -27.07 49.27
C ALA A 338 14.26 -25.91 48.26
N SER A 339 13.06 -25.51 47.83
CA SER A 339 12.84 -24.39 46.92
C SER A 339 13.25 -23.06 47.54
N LEU A 340 12.87 -22.84 48.81
CA LEU A 340 13.33 -21.66 49.56
C LEU A 340 14.85 -21.65 49.76
N ARG A 341 15.44 -22.81 50.11
CA ARG A 341 16.90 -22.91 50.23
C ARG A 341 17.60 -22.56 48.92
N MET A 342 17.07 -23.01 47.79
CA MET A 342 17.62 -22.65 46.49
C MET A 342 17.52 -21.15 46.19
N LEU A 343 16.42 -20.49 46.57
CA LEU A 343 16.29 -19.03 46.46
C LEU A 343 17.31 -18.29 47.35
N ILE A 344 17.51 -18.76 48.58
CA ILE A 344 18.52 -18.23 49.51
C ILE A 344 19.92 -18.36 48.88
N ASP A 345 20.29 -19.57 48.44
CA ASP A 345 21.59 -19.87 47.83
C ASP A 345 21.81 -19.10 46.52
N SER A 346 20.72 -18.76 45.82
CA SER A 346 20.76 -17.94 44.59
C SER A 346 20.86 -16.43 44.86
N GLY A 347 20.72 -16.00 46.12
CA GLY A 347 20.98 -14.62 46.54
C GLY A 347 19.75 -13.75 46.75
N VAL A 348 18.56 -14.32 47.00
CA VAL A 348 17.34 -13.53 47.29
C VAL A 348 17.51 -12.62 48.50
N GLU A 349 18.18 -13.06 49.56
CA GLU A 349 18.42 -12.20 50.75
C GLU A 349 19.27 -10.97 50.40
N ARG A 350 20.24 -11.11 49.48
CA ARG A 350 21.01 -9.98 48.96
C ARG A 350 20.16 -9.03 48.12
N ALA A 351 19.07 -9.50 47.51
CA ALA A 351 18.12 -8.63 46.80
C ALA A 351 17.24 -7.86 47.79
N LEU A 352 16.74 -8.53 48.84
CA LEU A 352 16.00 -7.89 49.94
C LEU A 352 16.86 -6.84 50.66
N ASP A 353 18.15 -7.12 50.90
CA ASP A 353 19.10 -6.14 51.46
C ASP A 353 19.27 -4.90 50.55
N ARG A 354 19.05 -5.03 49.23
CA ARG A 354 19.03 -3.91 48.26
C ARG A 354 17.68 -3.21 48.16
N ASN A 355 16.74 -3.50 49.07
CA ASN A 355 15.38 -2.97 49.09
C ASN A 355 14.54 -3.37 47.86
N VAL A 356 14.81 -4.54 47.28
CA VAL A 356 13.98 -5.13 46.21
C VAL A 356 12.76 -5.80 46.83
N GLN A 357 11.57 -5.55 46.30
CA GLN A 357 10.34 -6.23 46.73
C GLN A 357 10.31 -7.67 46.22
N LEU A 358 10.06 -8.65 47.09
CA LEU A 358 9.83 -10.04 46.72
C LEU A 358 8.33 -10.35 46.72
N VAL A 359 7.82 -10.77 45.56
CA VAL A 359 6.46 -11.28 45.39
C VAL A 359 6.52 -12.79 45.17
N LEU A 360 5.90 -13.58 46.05
CA LEU A 360 5.85 -15.04 45.93
C LEU A 360 4.41 -15.50 45.68
N LEU A 361 4.09 -15.85 44.44
CA LEU A 361 2.83 -16.50 44.09
C LEU A 361 2.99 -18.01 44.17
N TRP A 362 2.06 -18.67 44.88
CA TRP A 362 2.17 -20.10 45.20
C TRP A 362 0.84 -20.85 45.12
N GLY A 363 0.93 -22.17 44.99
CA GLY A 363 -0.14 -23.12 45.26
C GLY A 363 -0.80 -23.71 44.01
N PRO A 364 -0.97 -25.06 43.94
CA PRO A 364 -1.82 -25.70 42.94
C PRO A 364 -3.31 -25.46 43.27
N ALA A 365 -4.21 -25.75 42.33
CA ALA A 365 -5.65 -25.52 42.51
C ALA A 365 -6.22 -26.10 43.84
N GLY A 366 -6.96 -25.29 44.62
CA GLY A 366 -7.65 -25.68 45.86
C GLY A 366 -7.22 -24.93 47.14
N LYS A 367 -7.77 -25.29 48.30
CA LYS A 367 -7.34 -24.81 49.64
C LYS A 367 -6.00 -25.45 50.04
N GLY A 368 -4.91 -25.07 49.38
CA GLY A 368 -3.56 -25.48 49.77
C GLY A 368 -3.04 -24.64 50.95
N THR A 369 -2.25 -25.24 51.85
CA THR A 369 -1.50 -24.53 52.89
C THR A 369 0.01 -24.68 52.64
N LEU A 370 0.79 -23.64 52.97
CA LEU A 370 2.25 -23.71 52.89
C LEU A 370 2.81 -24.65 53.97
N PRO A 371 3.87 -25.43 53.69
CA PRO A 371 4.53 -26.23 54.71
C PRO A 371 5.03 -25.39 55.89
N ALA A 372 4.95 -25.90 57.12
CA ALA A 372 5.38 -25.17 58.32
C ALA A 372 6.81 -24.59 58.25
N PRO A 373 7.84 -25.28 57.70
CA PRO A 373 9.17 -24.71 57.53
C PRO A 373 9.20 -23.49 56.58
N VAL A 374 8.35 -23.50 55.56
CA VAL A 374 8.22 -22.40 54.59
C VAL A 374 7.57 -21.20 55.27
N VAL A 375 6.50 -21.42 56.04
CA VAL A 375 5.83 -20.36 56.80
C VAL A 375 6.78 -19.73 57.84
N ALA A 376 7.57 -20.54 58.55
CA ALA A 376 8.54 -20.03 59.52
C ALA A 376 9.57 -19.11 58.87
N GLN A 377 10.13 -19.51 57.72
CA GLN A 377 11.10 -18.70 56.98
C GLN A 377 10.48 -17.42 56.42
N LEU A 378 9.27 -17.49 55.84
CA LEU A 378 8.58 -16.29 55.33
C LEU A 378 8.25 -15.32 56.46
N THR A 379 7.86 -15.80 57.64
CA THR A 379 7.65 -14.97 58.83
C THR A 379 8.95 -14.31 59.30
N ALA A 380 10.07 -15.04 59.28
CA ALA A 380 11.39 -14.47 59.58
C ALA A 380 11.82 -13.40 58.57
N TRP A 381 11.53 -13.58 57.28
CA TRP A 381 11.76 -12.52 56.28
C TRP A 381 10.83 -11.33 56.46
N ARG A 382 9.54 -11.54 56.81
CA ARG A 382 8.62 -10.42 57.11
C ARG A 382 9.08 -9.57 58.29
N SER A 383 9.66 -10.20 59.33
CA SER A 383 10.17 -9.47 60.49
C SER A 383 11.48 -8.74 60.20
N ARG A 384 12.36 -9.33 59.38
CA ARG A 384 13.66 -8.72 59.00
C ARG A 384 13.52 -7.64 57.91
N PHE A 385 12.59 -7.80 56.97
CA PHE A 385 12.41 -6.94 55.80
C PHE A 385 10.95 -6.46 55.69
N PRO A 386 10.52 -5.54 56.59
CA PRO A 386 9.13 -5.09 56.64
C PRO A 386 8.72 -4.37 55.34
N GLY A 387 7.55 -4.71 54.80
CA GLY A 387 6.99 -4.06 53.60
C GLY A 387 7.56 -4.53 52.26
N GLN A 388 8.61 -5.35 52.24
CA GLN A 388 9.24 -5.84 51.01
C GLN A 388 8.72 -7.21 50.54
N LEU A 389 7.94 -7.92 51.36
CA LEU A 389 7.47 -9.28 51.05
C LEU A 389 5.95 -9.33 50.80
N THR A 390 5.56 -9.66 49.57
CA THR A 390 4.17 -9.91 49.17
C THR A 390 3.97 -11.43 48.98
N VAL A 391 3.19 -12.06 49.87
CA VAL A 391 2.79 -13.48 49.73
C VAL A 391 1.30 -13.58 50.02
N PRO A 392 0.47 -14.07 49.07
CA PRO A 392 -0.96 -14.24 49.30
C PRO A 392 -1.19 -15.36 50.33
N GLU A 393 -2.24 -15.21 51.15
CA GLU A 393 -2.62 -16.23 52.14
C GLU A 393 -3.30 -17.44 51.52
N SER A 394 -3.94 -17.25 50.37
CA SER A 394 -4.60 -18.30 49.58
C SER A 394 -3.77 -18.70 48.37
N ALA A 395 -3.90 -19.96 47.96
CA ALA A 395 -3.25 -20.47 46.75
C ALA A 395 -3.74 -19.75 45.49
N ALA A 396 -2.80 -19.40 44.60
CA ALA A 396 -3.03 -18.71 43.33
C ALA A 396 -3.50 -19.63 42.19
N GLN A 397 -3.68 -20.94 42.45
CA GLN A 397 -4.14 -21.93 41.47
C GLN A 397 -3.27 -21.98 40.20
N ILE A 398 -1.96 -21.95 40.39
CA ILE A 398 -0.96 -21.86 39.31
C ILE A 398 -0.24 -23.20 39.13
N SER A 399 0.16 -23.48 37.90
CA SER A 399 1.11 -24.55 37.54
C SER A 399 2.40 -24.02 36.90
N ALA A 400 2.45 -22.72 36.62
CA ALA A 400 3.62 -22.05 36.05
C ALA A 400 4.82 -22.01 37.02
N ASN A 401 6.02 -22.21 36.48
CA ASN A 401 7.29 -22.03 37.19
C ASN A 401 8.08 -20.91 36.53
N LEU A 402 8.13 -19.72 37.14
CA LEU A 402 8.86 -18.60 36.57
C LEU A 402 9.39 -17.62 37.62
N VAL A 403 10.47 -16.91 37.25
CA VAL A 403 11.09 -15.84 38.05
C VAL A 403 11.27 -14.63 37.15
N ILE A 404 10.74 -13.48 37.57
CA ILE A 404 10.78 -12.22 36.82
C ILE A 404 11.55 -11.16 37.63
N ALA A 405 12.50 -10.50 37.00
CA ALA A 405 13.23 -9.37 37.55
C ALA A 405 12.83 -8.07 36.83
N ASP A 406 12.08 -7.22 37.53
CA ASP A 406 11.52 -5.96 37.00
C ASP A 406 10.86 -6.18 35.61
N ASN A 407 11.05 -5.24 34.68
CA ASN A 407 10.66 -5.34 33.28
C ASN A 407 11.81 -5.80 32.36
N GLN A 408 12.90 -6.34 32.92
CA GLN A 408 14.16 -6.54 32.19
C GLN A 408 14.38 -7.99 31.77
N ALA A 409 14.10 -8.93 32.66
CA ALA A 409 14.38 -10.35 32.42
C ALA A 409 13.36 -11.27 33.09
N ALA A 410 13.13 -12.41 32.45
CA ALA A 410 12.33 -13.49 33.02
C ALA A 410 12.98 -14.85 32.74
N LEU A 411 12.83 -15.76 33.68
CA LEU A 411 13.23 -17.16 33.58
C LEU A 411 11.97 -18.02 33.67
N VAL A 412 11.66 -18.77 32.62
CA VAL A 412 10.45 -19.61 32.52
C VAL A 412 10.86 -21.07 32.40
N GLY A 413 10.42 -21.92 33.33
CA GLY A 413 10.77 -23.34 33.39
C GLY A 413 9.64 -24.27 32.96
N SER A 414 10.01 -25.43 32.41
CA SER A 414 9.06 -26.49 32.05
C SER A 414 8.44 -27.16 33.29
N ASP A 415 9.27 -27.41 34.30
CA ASP A 415 8.85 -27.73 35.66
C ASP A 415 9.99 -27.38 36.64
N GLY A 416 9.73 -27.40 37.94
CA GLY A 416 10.76 -27.54 38.97
C GLY A 416 11.91 -26.52 38.91
N LEU A 417 11.66 -25.27 38.51
CA LEU A 417 12.72 -24.25 38.34
C LEU A 417 13.52 -24.04 39.64
N LEU A 418 12.85 -24.23 40.78
CA LEU A 418 13.40 -24.15 42.13
C LEU A 418 13.61 -25.55 42.76
N ASP A 419 13.75 -26.61 41.98
CA ASP A 419 14.16 -27.95 42.47
C ASP A 419 15.57 -28.31 41.98
N SER A 420 16.41 -28.76 42.90
CA SER A 420 17.84 -29.07 42.65
C SER A 420 18.05 -30.50 42.15
N ARG A 421 17.02 -31.36 42.25
CA ARG A 421 17.12 -32.80 41.97
C ARG A 421 16.95 -33.15 40.49
N ASP A 422 16.32 -32.29 39.70
CA ASP A 422 16.00 -32.57 38.30
C ASP A 422 16.97 -31.92 37.31
N SER A 423 17.91 -32.72 36.81
CA SER A 423 18.93 -32.32 35.84
C SER A 423 18.44 -32.23 34.39
N ALA A 424 17.27 -32.80 34.08
CA ALA A 424 16.75 -32.95 32.72
C ALA A 424 15.70 -31.89 32.29
N LEU A 425 15.31 -30.96 33.19
CA LEU A 425 14.26 -29.98 32.91
C LEU A 425 14.79 -28.75 32.15
N ALA A 426 14.07 -28.35 31.11
CA ALA A 426 14.35 -27.18 30.29
C ALA A 426 13.79 -25.88 30.90
N ALA A 427 14.51 -24.78 30.69
CA ALA A 427 14.04 -23.43 31.00
C ALA A 427 14.50 -22.44 29.92
N ALA A 428 13.78 -21.34 29.71
CA ALA A 428 14.19 -20.25 28.84
C ALA A 428 14.44 -18.99 29.64
N TRP A 429 15.57 -18.34 29.36
CA TRP A 429 15.92 -17.04 29.90
C TRP A 429 15.68 -15.95 28.85
N ILE A 430 14.72 -15.07 29.13
CA ILE A 430 14.31 -13.97 28.25
C ILE A 430 14.93 -12.66 28.74
N ARG A 431 15.50 -11.87 27.82
CA ARG A 431 16.08 -10.54 28.08
C ARG A 431 16.02 -9.61 26.87
N ALA A 432 16.22 -8.31 27.10
CA ALA A 432 16.23 -7.31 26.04
C ALA A 432 17.38 -7.52 25.04
N THR A 433 17.18 -7.07 23.80
CA THR A 433 18.19 -7.14 22.73
C THR A 433 19.13 -5.93 22.82
N GLU A 434 20.44 -6.14 22.67
CA GLU A 434 21.47 -5.09 22.83
C GLU A 434 21.58 -4.13 21.62
N ALA A 435 20.66 -4.21 20.64
CA ALA A 435 20.80 -3.51 19.37
C ALA A 435 20.37 -2.02 19.46
N GLY A 436 21.35 -1.14 19.69
CA GLY A 436 21.39 0.27 19.25
C GLY A 436 20.21 1.18 19.63
N ARG A 437 20.40 2.02 20.66
CA ARG A 437 19.45 2.94 21.34
C ARG A 437 18.55 2.26 22.37
N ALA A 438 18.15 3.07 23.37
CA ALA A 438 17.46 2.73 24.61
C ALA A 438 16.79 1.34 24.61
N THR A 439 17.38 0.42 25.38
CA THR A 439 16.97 -0.99 25.49
C THR A 439 15.50 -1.07 25.86
N ARG A 440 14.64 -1.44 24.89
CA ARG A 440 13.21 -1.63 25.13
C ARG A 440 13.00 -2.90 25.99
N PRO A 441 12.15 -2.87 27.03
CA PRO A 441 11.84 -4.08 27.80
C PRO A 441 11.16 -5.13 26.90
N PRO A 442 11.49 -6.44 27.03
CA PRO A 442 10.89 -7.48 26.21
C PRO A 442 9.38 -7.57 26.43
N GLN A 443 8.60 -7.59 25.35
CA GLN A 443 7.14 -7.66 25.43
C GLN A 443 6.65 -8.88 26.23
N ALA A 444 7.26 -10.05 26.03
CA ALA A 444 6.94 -11.26 26.80
C ALA A 444 7.12 -11.07 28.33
N VAL A 445 8.13 -10.30 28.77
CA VAL A 445 8.34 -10.01 30.20
C VAL A 445 7.24 -9.11 30.74
N LEU A 446 6.80 -8.12 29.96
CA LEU A 446 5.69 -7.24 30.33
C LEU A 446 4.37 -8.00 30.45
N GLU A 447 4.11 -8.92 29.52
CA GLU A 447 2.92 -9.77 29.53
C GLU A 447 2.94 -10.76 30.71
N LEU A 448 4.11 -11.30 31.05
CA LEU A 448 4.28 -12.14 32.23
C LEU A 448 3.99 -11.40 33.55
N LEU A 449 4.40 -10.14 33.68
CA LEU A 449 4.06 -9.30 34.84
C LEU A 449 2.57 -9.01 34.92
N ALA A 450 1.95 -8.64 33.79
CA ALA A 450 0.51 -8.41 33.71
C ALA A 450 -0.28 -9.68 34.07
N TRP A 451 0.17 -10.84 33.57
CA TRP A 451 -0.38 -12.13 33.96
C TRP A 451 -0.24 -12.39 35.46
N ALA A 452 0.95 -12.21 36.03
CA ALA A 452 1.19 -12.46 37.46
C ALA A 452 0.28 -11.59 38.35
N ARG A 453 0.08 -10.32 37.99
CA ARG A 453 -0.86 -9.40 38.65
C ARG A 453 -2.31 -9.89 38.56
N SER A 454 -2.73 -10.35 37.38
CA SER A 454 -4.10 -10.86 37.17
C SER A 454 -4.40 -12.16 37.96
N ARG A 455 -3.38 -12.96 38.28
CA ARG A 455 -3.52 -14.24 38.99
C ARG A 455 -3.32 -14.15 40.50
N CYS A 456 -3.07 -12.97 41.04
CA CYS A 456 -2.99 -12.79 42.48
C CYS A 456 -4.40 -12.93 43.11
N PRO A 457 -4.62 -13.85 44.08
CA PRO A 457 -5.94 -14.07 44.69
C PRO A 457 -6.50 -12.84 45.41
N ASP A 458 -5.61 -12.04 45.98
CA ASP A 458 -5.95 -10.79 46.64
C ASP A 458 -5.63 -9.62 45.69
N TRP A 459 -6.67 -8.87 45.34
CA TRP A 459 -6.57 -7.71 44.46
C TRP A 459 -5.67 -6.60 45.02
N VAL A 460 -5.71 -6.38 46.35
CA VAL A 460 -4.88 -5.36 47.00
C VAL A 460 -3.40 -5.75 46.90
N LEU A 461 -3.09 -7.03 47.13
CA LEU A 461 -1.73 -7.55 46.94
C LEU A 461 -1.32 -7.54 45.46
N GLY A 462 -2.24 -7.83 44.54
CA GLY A 462 -1.97 -7.78 43.10
C GLY A 462 -1.53 -6.40 42.62
N ARG A 463 -2.07 -5.32 43.19
CA ARG A 463 -1.65 -3.94 42.90
C ARG A 463 -0.24 -3.60 43.35
N THR A 464 0.37 -4.41 44.23
CA THR A 464 1.77 -4.24 44.63
C THR A 464 2.75 -4.78 43.59
N ILE A 465 2.28 -5.52 42.59
CA ILE A 465 3.09 -5.99 41.46
C ILE A 465 3.18 -4.86 40.44
N LEU A 466 4.39 -4.31 40.28
CA LEU A 466 4.66 -3.21 39.37
C LEU A 466 4.63 -3.72 37.92
N THR A 467 3.97 -2.98 37.05
CA THR A 467 3.85 -3.27 35.60
C THR A 467 4.61 -2.23 34.77
N ALA A 468 4.61 -2.38 33.44
CA ALA A 468 5.38 -1.53 32.52
C ALA A 468 5.22 -0.02 32.76
N ALA A 469 4.00 0.44 33.07
CA ALA A 469 3.68 1.85 33.30
C ALA A 469 4.22 2.37 34.65
N GLU A 470 4.42 1.48 35.62
CA GLU A 470 4.84 1.80 36.99
C GLU A 470 6.37 1.63 37.18
N LEU A 471 7.00 0.76 36.36
CA LEU A 471 8.45 0.46 36.38
C LEU A 471 9.29 1.43 35.52
N ALA A 472 8.67 2.35 34.77
CA ALA A 472 9.38 3.16 33.79
C ALA A 472 9.82 4.54 34.34
N ASP A 473 11.11 4.84 34.25
CA ASP A 473 11.54 6.19 33.86
C ASP A 473 10.98 6.40 32.44
N ARG A 474 10.08 7.37 32.26
CA ARG A 474 9.28 7.62 31.04
C ARG A 474 9.98 7.12 29.77
N PRO A 475 9.48 6.06 29.10
CA PRO A 475 10.01 5.69 27.81
C PRO A 475 9.71 6.86 26.89
N ARG A 476 10.74 7.40 26.24
CA ARG A 476 10.52 8.14 24.98
C ARG A 476 9.76 7.16 24.10
N ASP A 477 8.54 7.51 23.70
CA ASP A 477 7.78 6.73 22.74
C ASP A 477 8.71 6.46 21.57
N ALA A 478 9.16 5.21 21.47
CA ALA A 478 9.90 4.77 20.32
C ALA A 478 8.90 4.92 19.18
N VAL A 479 9.14 5.93 18.33
CA VAL A 479 8.45 6.10 17.07
C VAL A 479 8.46 4.72 16.42
N THR A 480 7.32 4.05 16.44
CA THR A 480 7.09 2.90 15.58
C THR A 480 7.22 3.48 14.21
N VAL A 481 8.40 3.31 13.62
CA VAL A 481 8.57 3.43 12.18
C VAL A 481 7.77 2.26 11.63
N SER A 482 6.45 2.47 11.51
CA SER A 482 5.63 1.74 10.58
C SER A 482 6.42 1.81 9.29
N ARG A 483 6.90 0.66 8.81
CA ARG A 483 7.37 0.61 7.43
C ARG A 483 6.10 0.88 6.64
N ASP A 484 5.87 2.13 6.28
CA ASP A 484 4.82 2.54 5.35
C ASP A 484 5.22 2.03 3.96
N LEU A 485 5.21 0.71 3.83
CA LEU A 485 5.24 0.03 2.56
C LEU A 485 3.90 0.34 1.92
N SER A 486 3.94 1.32 1.02
CA SER A 486 2.79 1.69 0.21
C SER A 486 2.41 0.48 -0.63
N PHE A 487 1.18 -0.02 -0.47
CA PHE A 487 0.68 -1.14 -1.26
C PHE A 487 0.59 -0.73 -2.74
N PRO A 488 0.80 -1.65 -3.69
CA PRO A 488 0.61 -1.35 -5.11
C PRO A 488 -0.81 -0.83 -5.36
N ALA A 489 -0.94 0.37 -5.92
CA ALA A 489 -2.23 1.00 -6.17
C ALA A 489 -2.82 0.57 -7.52
N ILE A 490 -4.14 0.35 -7.56
CA ILE A 490 -4.84 0.19 -8.84
C ILE A 490 -4.77 1.51 -9.62
N PRO A 491 -4.47 1.50 -10.93
CA PRO A 491 -4.53 2.71 -11.75
C PRO A 491 -5.92 3.35 -11.67
N GLU A 492 -5.99 4.67 -11.49
CA GLU A 492 -7.26 5.42 -11.48
C GLU A 492 -8.07 5.20 -12.77
N ASN A 493 -7.34 5.09 -13.89
CA ASN A 493 -7.84 4.70 -15.20
C ASN A 493 -7.23 3.33 -15.55
N ALA A 494 -7.89 2.25 -15.14
CA ALA A 494 -7.48 0.87 -15.40
C ALA A 494 -7.56 0.55 -16.90
N ASP A 495 -6.59 1.04 -17.68
CA ASP A 495 -6.37 0.66 -19.06
C ASP A 495 -5.92 -0.80 -19.10
N ALA A 496 -6.40 -1.57 -20.08
CA ALA A 496 -6.11 -3.00 -20.19
C ALA A 496 -4.59 -3.27 -20.27
N ALA A 497 -3.83 -2.31 -20.81
CA ALA A 497 -2.37 -2.36 -20.89
C ALA A 497 -1.66 -2.28 -19.52
N LEU A 498 -2.24 -1.61 -18.51
CA LEU A 498 -1.60 -1.43 -17.20
C LEU A 498 -1.93 -2.55 -16.20
N MET A 499 -2.94 -3.36 -16.49
CA MET A 499 -3.40 -4.43 -15.59
C MET A 499 -2.38 -5.57 -15.41
N PRO A 500 -1.63 -6.02 -16.43
CA PRO A 500 -0.53 -6.95 -16.24
C PRO A 500 0.56 -6.40 -15.31
N MET A 501 0.94 -5.12 -15.45
CA MET A 501 1.92 -4.46 -14.57
C MET A 501 1.42 -4.37 -13.13
N TRP A 502 0.15 -4.00 -12.94
CA TRP A 502 -0.49 -4.01 -11.62
C TRP A 502 -0.45 -5.42 -11.00
N ARG A 503 -0.81 -6.46 -11.75
CA ARG A 503 -0.73 -7.84 -11.26
C ARG A 503 0.71 -8.23 -10.88
N ASN A 504 1.67 -7.92 -11.73
CA ASN A 504 3.08 -8.24 -11.49
C ASN A 504 3.61 -7.50 -10.25
N SER A 505 3.26 -6.23 -10.06
CA SER A 505 3.64 -5.47 -8.86
C SER A 505 3.14 -6.12 -7.56
N TRP A 506 1.95 -6.74 -7.58
CA TRP A 506 1.45 -7.50 -6.44
C TRP A 506 2.18 -8.83 -6.24
N VAL A 507 2.64 -9.49 -7.32
CA VAL A 507 3.48 -10.69 -7.22
C VAL A 507 4.83 -10.35 -6.59
N GLU A 508 5.45 -9.23 -6.99
CA GLU A 508 6.68 -8.70 -6.38
C GLU A 508 6.46 -8.41 -4.89
N TYR A 509 5.38 -7.70 -4.56
CA TYR A 509 5.02 -7.36 -3.18
C TYR A 509 4.78 -8.62 -2.33
N ARG A 510 4.09 -9.62 -2.88
CA ARG A 510 3.88 -10.93 -2.23
C ARG A 510 5.22 -11.63 -1.96
N ASN A 511 6.14 -11.61 -2.93
CA ASN A 511 7.46 -12.24 -2.76
C ASN A 511 8.26 -11.55 -1.65
N MET A 512 8.25 -10.21 -1.62
CA MET A 512 8.86 -9.44 -0.53
C MET A 512 8.25 -9.78 0.83
N LEU A 513 6.92 -9.90 0.93
CA LEU A 513 6.26 -10.33 2.16
C LEU A 513 6.64 -11.76 2.54
N ALA A 514 6.68 -12.68 1.58
CA ALA A 514 7.06 -14.07 1.81
C ALA A 514 8.52 -14.18 2.29
N GLU A 515 9.44 -13.42 1.71
CA GLU A 515 10.84 -13.30 2.16
C GLU A 515 10.92 -12.72 3.58
N ALA A 516 10.17 -11.65 3.88
CA ALA A 516 10.13 -11.07 5.22
C ALA A 516 9.63 -12.06 6.27
N VAL A 517 8.64 -12.89 5.93
CA VAL A 517 8.13 -13.98 6.79
C VAL A 517 9.14 -15.09 6.96
N ARG A 518 9.83 -15.51 5.89
CA ARG A 518 10.91 -16.51 5.96
C ARG A 518 12.12 -16.03 6.75
N ALA A 519 12.40 -14.73 6.76
CA ALA A 519 13.51 -14.15 7.51
C ALA A 519 13.25 -14.06 9.02
N VAL A 520 12.00 -14.25 9.49
CA VAL A 520 11.65 -14.17 10.92
C VAL A 520 12.47 -15.16 11.76
N PRO A 521 12.54 -16.47 11.44
CA PRO A 521 13.27 -17.44 12.25
C PRO A 521 14.79 -17.38 12.08
N GLU A 522 15.30 -16.71 11.04
CA GLU A 522 16.73 -16.53 10.77
C GLU A 522 17.34 -15.38 11.58
N GLY A 523 16.52 -14.44 12.04
CA GLY A 523 16.93 -13.28 12.81
C GLY A 523 16.99 -13.52 14.33
N GLN A 524 16.79 -12.44 15.09
CA GLN A 524 16.63 -12.52 16.54
C GLN A 524 15.36 -13.31 16.91
N PRO A 525 15.37 -14.12 17.99
CA PRO A 525 14.20 -14.88 18.39
C PRO A 525 12.98 -14.00 18.62
N VAL A 526 11.83 -14.46 18.13
CA VAL A 526 10.53 -13.90 18.49
C VAL A 526 9.96 -14.74 19.63
N VAL A 527 9.58 -14.09 20.73
CA VAL A 527 9.08 -14.77 21.93
C VAL A 527 7.63 -14.34 22.18
N GLU A 528 6.71 -15.27 21.98
CA GLU A 528 5.28 -15.13 22.26
C GLU A 528 4.93 -15.81 23.58
N LEU A 529 4.12 -15.14 24.41
CA LEU A 529 3.55 -15.73 25.61
C LEU A 529 2.20 -16.36 25.27
N LEU A 530 2.04 -17.64 25.57
CA LEU A 530 0.79 -18.39 25.42
C LEU A 530 0.24 -18.79 26.79
N MET A 531 -1.07 -18.62 26.96
CA MET A 531 -1.75 -18.85 28.23
C MET A 531 -2.89 -19.86 28.09
N ASP A 532 -2.97 -20.78 29.05
CA ASP A 532 -4.10 -21.71 29.23
C ASP A 532 -4.57 -22.38 27.92
N GLY A 533 -5.75 -22.03 27.40
CA GLY A 533 -6.36 -22.64 26.22
C GLY A 533 -5.58 -22.42 24.91
N GLU A 534 -4.80 -21.35 24.80
CA GLU A 534 -3.98 -21.03 23.62
C GLU A 534 -2.86 -22.05 23.41
N ILE A 535 -2.42 -22.70 24.49
CA ILE A 535 -1.30 -23.65 24.47
C ILE A 535 -1.71 -24.92 23.73
N ALA A 536 -2.92 -25.41 24.00
CA ALA A 536 -3.48 -26.58 23.34
C ALA A 536 -3.66 -26.39 21.83
N GLU A 537 -3.88 -25.14 21.41
CA GLU A 537 -3.99 -24.72 20.01
C GLU A 537 -2.63 -24.65 19.36
N ALA A 538 -1.67 -23.97 19.99
CA ALA A 538 -0.31 -23.86 19.48
C ALA A 538 0.37 -25.23 19.31
N VAL A 539 0.09 -26.21 20.18
CA VAL A 539 0.60 -27.59 20.02
C VAL A 539 -0.06 -28.29 18.84
N ALA A 540 -1.38 -28.16 18.65
CA ALA A 540 -2.06 -28.75 17.50
C ALA A 540 -1.60 -28.11 16.17
N ASP A 541 -1.40 -26.79 16.19
CA ASP A 541 -0.84 -26.03 15.07
C ASP A 541 0.58 -26.50 14.75
N ALA A 542 1.44 -26.66 15.77
CA ALA A 542 2.80 -27.16 15.59
C ALA A 542 2.85 -28.56 14.96
N VAL A 543 1.92 -29.45 15.32
CA VAL A 543 1.81 -30.78 14.68
C VAL A 543 1.33 -30.65 13.24
N SER A 544 0.23 -29.94 13.00
CA SER A 544 -0.39 -29.84 11.67
C SER A 544 0.44 -29.05 10.65
N GLU A 545 1.21 -28.06 11.09
CA GLU A 545 2.06 -27.23 10.22
C GLU A 545 3.46 -27.81 10.01
N SER A 546 3.86 -28.84 10.78
CA SER A 546 5.20 -29.43 10.64
C SER A 546 5.42 -30.02 9.24
N THR A 547 6.60 -29.75 8.68
CA THR A 547 7.01 -30.17 7.33
C THR A 547 8.33 -30.92 7.31
N ARG A 548 9.22 -30.70 8.28
CA ARG A 548 10.55 -31.33 8.34
C ARG A 548 10.71 -32.20 9.58
N ARG A 549 10.38 -31.65 10.75
CA ARG A 549 10.54 -32.33 12.04
C ARG A 549 9.46 -31.95 13.05
N LEU A 550 9.15 -32.91 13.91
CA LEU A 550 8.27 -32.75 15.06
C LEU A 550 8.85 -33.57 16.23
N ALA A 551 9.12 -32.92 17.36
CA ALA A 551 9.56 -33.58 18.59
C ALA A 551 8.69 -33.10 19.76
N ILE A 552 8.12 -34.02 20.54
CA ILE A 552 7.32 -33.71 21.72
C ILE A 552 7.93 -34.40 22.95
N ALA A 553 8.35 -33.62 23.95
CA ALA A 553 8.79 -34.11 25.24
C ALA A 553 7.75 -33.78 26.32
N ASP A 554 7.35 -34.77 27.11
CA ASP A 554 6.41 -34.62 28.22
C ASP A 554 6.87 -35.46 29.43
N ASP A 555 6.83 -34.88 30.62
CA ASP A 555 7.26 -35.53 31.87
C ASP A 555 6.11 -36.22 32.62
N SER A 556 4.89 -36.24 32.07
CA SER A 556 3.73 -36.81 32.72
C SER A 556 3.78 -38.34 32.80
N THR A 557 3.66 -38.88 34.03
CA THR A 557 3.45 -40.32 34.30
C THR A 557 1.98 -40.67 34.55
N ASP A 558 1.08 -39.67 34.53
CA ASP A 558 -0.33 -39.82 34.93
C ASP A 558 -1.19 -40.44 33.81
N ALA A 559 -2.20 -41.21 34.20
CA ALA A 559 -3.24 -41.85 33.38
C ALA A 559 -4.20 -40.87 32.68
N LEU A 560 -3.68 -39.84 32.01
CA LEU A 560 -4.51 -38.83 31.33
C LEU A 560 -4.69 -39.19 29.86
N PRO A 561 -5.90 -38.99 29.29
CA PRO A 561 -6.20 -39.45 27.95
C PRO A 561 -5.45 -38.69 26.87
N LEU A 562 -4.68 -39.43 26.07
CA LEU A 562 -4.05 -38.95 24.85
C LEU A 562 -5.11 -38.52 23.83
N ARG A 563 -4.82 -37.48 23.05
CA ARG A 563 -5.71 -36.97 22.00
C ARG A 563 -5.68 -37.88 20.77
N ASN A 564 -6.79 -38.57 20.47
CA ASN A 564 -6.93 -39.40 19.27
C ASN A 564 -6.59 -38.67 17.95
N LYS A 565 -7.05 -37.41 17.80
CA LYS A 565 -6.78 -36.61 16.61
C LYS A 565 -5.31 -36.18 16.50
N LEU A 566 -4.70 -35.76 17.62
CA LEU A 566 -3.28 -35.40 17.65
C LEU A 566 -2.39 -36.59 17.24
N LEU A 567 -2.70 -37.80 17.73
CA LEU A 567 -2.01 -39.01 17.32
C LEU A 567 -2.21 -39.33 15.84
N ALA A 568 -3.44 -39.16 15.32
CA ALA A 568 -3.71 -39.33 13.89
C ALA A 568 -2.95 -38.31 13.03
N ASP A 569 -2.92 -37.05 13.43
CA ASP A 569 -2.19 -35.99 12.74
C ASP A 569 -0.67 -36.27 12.75
N MET A 570 -0.13 -36.80 13.85
CA MET A 570 1.27 -37.22 13.93
C MET A 570 1.59 -38.41 13.02
N ASP A 571 0.67 -39.38 12.93
CA ASP A 571 0.79 -40.51 12.01
C ASP A 571 0.74 -40.04 10.55
N ASP A 572 -0.18 -39.13 10.21
CA ASP A 572 -0.29 -38.51 8.88
C ASP A 572 0.99 -37.76 8.50
N LYS A 573 1.59 -37.03 9.46
CA LYS A 573 2.86 -36.33 9.24
C LYS A 573 4.02 -37.27 8.98
N ARG A 574 4.07 -38.39 9.70
CA ARG A 574 5.06 -39.44 9.44
C ARG A 574 4.87 -40.04 8.04
N LEU A 575 3.62 -40.29 7.61
CA LEU A 575 3.31 -40.76 6.26
C LEU A 575 3.75 -39.76 5.17
N GLN A 576 3.71 -38.46 5.47
CA GLN A 576 4.23 -37.39 4.62
C GLN A 576 5.77 -37.23 4.65
N GLY A 577 6.49 -38.07 5.41
CA GLY A 577 7.95 -38.06 5.49
C GLY A 577 8.54 -37.13 6.56
N VAL A 578 7.71 -36.55 7.43
CA VAL A 578 8.17 -35.71 8.56
C VAL A 578 8.82 -36.61 9.63
N THR A 579 9.95 -36.17 10.20
CA THR A 579 10.59 -36.89 11.32
C THR A 579 9.83 -36.59 12.61
N VAL A 580 9.09 -37.56 13.13
CA VAL A 580 8.28 -37.42 14.35
C VAL A 580 8.92 -38.20 15.51
N ARG A 581 9.08 -37.57 16.68
CA ARG A 581 9.58 -38.20 17.92
C ARG A 581 8.78 -37.76 19.15
N VAL A 582 8.57 -38.68 20.08
CA VAL A 582 7.89 -38.46 21.35
C VAL A 582 8.76 -38.99 22.50
N ASP A 583 9.07 -38.14 23.47
CA ASP A 583 9.79 -38.49 24.69
C ASP A 583 8.84 -38.37 25.89
N CYS A 584 8.36 -39.51 26.39
CA CYS A 584 7.48 -39.56 27.56
C CYS A 584 7.76 -40.83 28.39
N PRO A 585 7.62 -40.76 29.73
CA PRO A 585 7.85 -41.91 30.60
C PRO A 585 6.69 -42.93 30.43
N PRO A 586 6.94 -44.24 30.64
CA PRO A 586 5.88 -45.23 30.62
C PRO A 586 4.90 -44.99 31.79
N PRO A 587 3.57 -45.07 31.59
CA PRO A 587 2.59 -44.97 32.67
C PRO A 587 2.68 -46.23 33.56
N PRO A 588 2.24 -46.14 34.84
CA PRO A 588 2.12 -47.29 35.72
C PRO A 588 1.18 -48.35 35.13
N GLU A 589 1.55 -49.64 35.23
CA GLU A 589 0.84 -50.77 34.59
C GLU A 589 -0.67 -50.81 34.90
N ASP A 590 -1.08 -50.39 36.09
CA ASP A 590 -2.49 -50.40 36.53
C ASP A 590 -3.33 -49.23 36.01
N SER A 591 -2.74 -48.31 35.23
CA SER A 591 -3.35 -47.02 34.91
C SER A 591 -3.09 -46.53 33.47
N ALA A 592 -2.53 -47.38 32.61
CA ALA A 592 -2.22 -47.01 31.23
C ALA A 592 -3.50 -46.80 30.38
N ASP A 593 -3.64 -45.63 29.75
CA ASP A 593 -4.65 -45.42 28.72
C ASP A 593 -4.35 -46.34 27.51
N PRO A 594 -5.33 -47.09 26.96
CA PRO A 594 -5.13 -47.93 25.77
C PRO A 594 -4.56 -47.17 24.56
N LEU A 595 -4.78 -45.86 24.47
CA LEU A 595 -4.20 -44.98 23.44
C LEU A 595 -2.71 -44.77 23.60
N PHE A 596 -2.13 -44.96 24.80
CA PHE A 596 -0.68 -44.90 25.01
C PHE A 596 0.07 -45.98 24.24
N HIS A 597 -0.56 -47.14 24.06
CA HIS A 597 -0.02 -48.23 23.22
C HIS A 597 -0.11 -47.92 21.71
N ARG A 598 -0.88 -46.90 21.31
CA ARG A 598 -0.93 -46.40 19.92
C ARG A 598 0.18 -45.39 19.61
N ILE A 599 1.08 -45.08 20.54
CA ILE A 599 2.33 -44.38 20.21
C ILE A 599 3.35 -45.44 19.75
N PRO A 600 3.63 -45.58 18.43
CA PRO A 600 4.63 -46.50 17.92
C PRO A 600 5.93 -46.48 18.74
N ASN A 601 6.51 -47.65 19.00
CA ASN A 601 7.84 -47.74 19.61
C ASN A 601 8.91 -46.97 18.79
N GLY A 602 8.69 -46.78 17.48
CA GLY A 602 9.54 -45.94 16.63
C GLY A 602 9.49 -44.43 16.94
N PHE A 603 8.48 -43.94 17.65
CA PHE A 603 8.42 -42.56 18.13
C PHE A 603 9.20 -42.36 19.44
N ARG A 604 9.42 -43.41 20.24
CA ARG A 604 9.90 -43.27 21.63
C ARG A 604 11.41 -43.12 21.73
N ALA A 605 11.84 -42.13 22.52
CA ALA A 605 13.22 -41.99 22.96
C ALA A 605 13.58 -43.00 24.06
N PRO A 606 14.79 -43.59 24.07
CA PRO A 606 15.32 -44.27 25.25
C PRO A 606 15.84 -43.23 26.27
N GLY A 607 15.18 -43.09 27.42
CA GLY A 607 15.66 -42.24 28.53
C GLY A 607 14.54 -41.67 29.42
N PRO A 608 14.89 -40.99 30.53
CA PRO A 608 13.94 -40.22 31.32
C PRO A 608 13.51 -38.96 30.54
N PRO A 609 12.25 -38.51 30.72
CA PRO A 609 11.71 -37.38 29.97
C PRO A 609 12.49 -36.10 30.25
N ARG A 610 12.80 -35.39 29.17
CA ARG A 610 13.60 -34.16 29.19
C ARG A 610 12.73 -32.91 29.44
N GLY A 611 11.72 -32.99 30.31
CA GLY A 611 10.79 -31.89 30.60
C GLY A 611 9.61 -31.75 29.62
N ARG A 612 9.02 -30.55 29.52
CA ARG A 612 7.81 -30.25 28.74
C ARG A 612 8.11 -29.28 27.59
N VAL A 613 8.34 -29.83 26.40
CA VAL A 613 8.82 -29.09 25.22
C VAL A 613 8.20 -29.64 23.95
N VAL A 614 7.83 -28.77 23.01
CA VAL A 614 7.53 -29.16 21.62
C VAL A 614 8.46 -28.42 20.68
N VAL A 615 9.05 -29.15 19.73
CA VAL A 615 9.85 -28.59 18.65
C VAL A 615 9.18 -28.97 17.33
N ALA A 616 8.84 -27.97 16.52
CA ALA A 616 8.29 -28.19 15.19
C ALA A 616 8.97 -27.25 14.19
N ASP A 617 9.74 -27.82 13.27
CA ASP A 617 10.53 -27.06 12.29
C ASP A 617 11.39 -25.95 12.94
N ASP A 618 11.05 -24.67 12.77
CA ASP A 618 11.78 -23.51 13.32
C ASP A 618 11.13 -22.90 14.57
N GLN A 619 10.20 -23.63 15.21
CA GLN A 619 9.50 -23.18 16.41
C GLN A 619 9.72 -24.10 17.61
N VAL A 620 9.82 -23.49 18.78
CA VAL A 620 9.97 -24.16 20.08
C VAL A 620 8.87 -23.69 21.01
N ILE A 621 8.15 -24.61 21.63
CA ILE A 621 7.11 -24.35 22.60
C ILE A 621 7.59 -24.92 23.93
N LEU A 622 7.80 -24.07 24.94
CA LEU A 622 8.40 -24.42 26.22
C LEU A 622 7.63 -23.80 27.38
N GLY A 623 7.28 -24.59 28.38
CA GLY A 623 6.78 -24.07 29.64
C GLY A 623 6.06 -25.11 30.48
N SER A 624 5.21 -24.64 31.37
CA SER A 624 4.59 -25.46 32.41
C SER A 624 3.51 -26.43 31.92
N ALA A 625 3.01 -26.26 30.70
CA ALA A 625 1.95 -27.08 30.15
C ALA A 625 2.46 -28.42 29.63
N ARG A 626 1.64 -29.45 29.78
CA ARG A 626 1.92 -30.81 29.31
C ARG A 626 1.41 -30.96 27.87
N PRO A 627 2.28 -31.07 26.85
CA PRO A 627 1.87 -31.02 25.46
C PRO A 627 1.04 -32.23 25.00
N LEU A 628 1.24 -33.41 25.60
CA LEU A 628 0.50 -34.63 25.24
C LEU A 628 -0.86 -34.72 25.94
N THR A 629 -1.02 -34.02 27.07
CA THR A 629 -2.23 -34.07 27.90
C THR A 629 -2.94 -32.73 27.93
N ALA A 630 -4.13 -32.64 27.34
CA ALA A 630 -5.01 -31.49 27.51
C ALA A 630 -6.10 -31.80 28.54
N PRO A 631 -6.57 -30.81 29.33
CA PRO A 631 -7.75 -31.00 30.16
C PRO A 631 -8.99 -31.15 29.27
N LEU A 632 -9.31 -32.39 28.94
CA LEU A 632 -10.59 -32.81 28.38
C LEU A 632 -11.64 -32.70 29.51
N HIS A 633 -12.53 -31.72 29.40
CA HIS A 633 -13.74 -31.54 30.20
C HIS A 633 -13.57 -30.93 31.62
N ALA A 634 -13.99 -29.65 31.72
CA ALA A 634 -14.91 -29.01 32.66
C ALA A 634 -15.03 -29.35 34.18
N GLY A 635 -14.50 -30.45 34.70
CA GLY A 635 -14.79 -30.91 36.06
C GLY A 635 -13.66 -30.71 37.09
N ALA A 636 -12.40 -30.63 36.65
CA ALA A 636 -11.26 -30.48 37.54
C ALA A 636 -10.82 -29.01 37.60
N ALA A 637 -10.65 -28.48 38.82
CA ALA A 637 -10.17 -27.12 39.05
C ALA A 637 -8.89 -26.84 38.22
N ARG A 638 -9.03 -26.08 37.14
CA ARG A 638 -7.94 -25.84 36.16
C ARG A 638 -6.87 -24.98 36.82
N ARG A 639 -5.61 -25.41 36.67
CA ARG A 639 -4.41 -24.66 37.09
C ARG A 639 -4.00 -23.74 35.94
N SER A 640 -3.66 -22.49 36.22
CA SER A 640 -3.16 -21.59 35.18
C SER A 640 -1.77 -22.02 34.70
N GLN A 641 -1.63 -22.14 33.38
CA GLN A 641 -0.43 -22.57 32.68
C GLN A 641 0.11 -21.45 31.79
N ILE A 642 1.44 -21.39 31.72
CA ILE A 642 2.18 -20.53 30.81
C ILE A 642 3.12 -21.38 29.97
N VAL A 643 3.20 -21.01 28.70
CA VAL A 643 4.18 -21.49 27.74
C VAL A 643 4.71 -20.33 26.91
N LEU A 644 5.98 -20.41 26.53
CA LEU A 644 6.62 -19.55 25.55
C LEU A 644 6.63 -20.26 24.21
N ARG A 645 6.16 -19.58 23.17
CA ARG A 645 6.39 -19.98 21.78
C ARG A 645 7.53 -19.11 21.24
N ILE A 646 8.60 -19.76 20.84
CA ILE A 646 9.83 -19.13 20.39
C ILE A 646 10.04 -19.49 18.92
N HIS A 647 10.03 -18.48 18.05
CA HIS A 647 10.41 -18.64 16.65
C HIS A 647 11.88 -18.31 16.47
N SER A 648 12.69 -19.34 16.23
CA SER A 648 14.12 -19.23 15.99
C SER A 648 14.64 -20.55 15.45
N ARG A 649 15.28 -20.50 14.28
CA ARG A 649 15.90 -21.68 13.68
C ARG A 649 17.06 -22.18 14.53
N THR A 650 17.91 -21.28 15.02
CA THR A 650 19.07 -21.64 15.84
C THR A 650 18.66 -22.31 17.14
N LEU A 651 17.70 -21.74 17.87
CA LEU A 651 17.21 -22.35 19.11
C LEU A 651 16.48 -23.65 18.82
N SER A 652 15.66 -23.71 17.77
CA SER A 652 14.97 -24.94 17.39
C SER A 652 15.93 -26.08 17.04
N ASP A 653 17.02 -25.78 16.33
CA ASP A 653 18.09 -26.74 16.03
C ASP A 653 18.78 -27.22 17.32
N GLU A 654 19.14 -26.31 18.24
CA GLU A 654 19.72 -26.66 19.54
C GLU A 654 18.81 -27.57 20.38
N VAL A 655 17.49 -27.30 20.40
CA VAL A 655 16.53 -28.14 21.14
C VAL A 655 16.33 -29.48 20.46
N ALA A 656 16.24 -29.49 19.13
CA ALA A 656 16.08 -30.71 18.36
C ALA A 656 17.28 -31.64 18.56
N ASP A 657 18.50 -31.10 18.52
CA ASP A 657 19.73 -31.82 18.83
C ASP A 657 19.73 -32.35 20.26
N TRP A 658 19.29 -31.53 21.22
CA TRP A 658 19.12 -31.96 22.60
C TRP A 658 18.05 -33.03 22.78
N LEU A 659 17.01 -33.10 21.94
CA LEU A 659 16.03 -34.19 21.92
C LEU A 659 16.47 -35.39 21.06
N GLY A 660 17.61 -35.28 20.37
CA GLY A 660 18.14 -36.29 19.45
C GLY A 660 17.32 -36.44 18.17
N VAL A 661 16.74 -35.33 17.67
CA VAL A 661 15.99 -35.24 16.41
C VAL A 661 16.75 -34.35 15.44
N PHE A 662 17.31 -34.95 14.39
CA PHE A 662 17.97 -34.21 13.33
C PHE A 662 16.98 -33.93 12.20
N ALA A 663 17.04 -32.75 11.62
CA ALA A 663 16.33 -32.49 10.37
C ALA A 663 16.98 -33.35 9.25
N PRO A 664 16.20 -34.03 8.40
CA PRO A 664 16.77 -34.70 7.23
C PRO A 664 17.51 -33.66 6.38
N SER A 665 18.82 -33.85 6.24
CA SER A 665 19.69 -33.01 5.41
C SER A 665 19.32 -33.24 3.93
N GLY A 666 18.27 -32.58 3.44
CA GLY A 666 17.88 -32.78 2.04
C GLY A 666 16.51 -32.32 1.57
N SER A 667 15.70 -31.59 2.36
CA SER A 667 14.58 -30.87 1.77
C SER A 667 15.06 -29.50 1.32
N THR A 668 15.60 -29.46 0.10
CA THR A 668 15.62 -28.23 -0.69
C THR A 668 14.17 -27.79 -0.80
N VAL A 669 13.76 -26.83 0.03
CA VAL A 669 12.61 -25.98 -0.32
C VAL A 669 12.88 -25.56 -1.76
N PRO A 670 11.98 -25.85 -2.71
CA PRO A 670 12.23 -25.50 -4.09
C PRO A 670 12.47 -24.01 -4.12
N ASP A 671 13.72 -23.66 -4.47
CA ASP A 671 14.16 -22.30 -4.69
C ASP A 671 13.44 -21.85 -5.96
N GLN A 672 12.16 -21.54 -5.82
CA GLN A 672 11.33 -21.08 -6.92
C GLN A 672 11.78 -19.67 -7.25
N ALA A 673 12.75 -19.61 -8.17
CA ALA A 673 12.82 -18.69 -9.29
C ALA A 673 12.22 -17.29 -9.03
N GLY A 674 12.77 -16.57 -8.06
CA GLY A 674 12.33 -15.22 -7.71
C GLY A 674 13.14 -14.09 -8.36
N ALA A 675 14.26 -14.40 -9.02
CA ALA A 675 15.19 -13.37 -9.50
C ALA A 675 14.70 -12.59 -10.73
N GLY A 676 13.60 -13.01 -11.36
CA GLY A 676 13.16 -12.42 -12.63
C GLY A 676 12.27 -11.19 -12.54
N HIS A 677 11.65 -10.87 -11.40
CA HIS A 677 10.56 -9.89 -11.33
C HIS A 677 10.89 -8.75 -10.35
N ARG A 678 11.81 -7.86 -10.69
CA ARG A 678 11.98 -6.59 -9.97
C ARG A 678 11.63 -5.44 -10.90
N GLY A 679 10.99 -4.40 -10.36
CA GLY A 679 10.72 -3.14 -11.06
C GLY A 679 9.33 -3.00 -11.68
N ALA A 680 8.42 -3.98 -11.55
CA ALA A 680 7.04 -3.82 -12.05
C ALA A 680 6.24 -2.76 -11.27
N GLY A 681 6.46 -2.65 -9.96
CA GLY A 681 5.88 -1.59 -9.12
C GLY A 681 6.32 -0.19 -9.54
N ASP A 682 7.62 -0.02 -9.79
CA ASP A 682 8.19 1.26 -10.22
C ASP A 682 7.76 1.61 -11.65
N ALA A 683 7.73 0.63 -12.55
CA ALA A 683 7.22 0.81 -13.91
C ALA A 683 5.74 1.22 -13.92
N LEU A 684 4.92 0.62 -13.05
CA LEU A 684 3.51 1.00 -12.91
C LEU A 684 3.36 2.43 -12.41
N THR A 685 4.13 2.80 -11.38
CA THR A 685 4.13 4.15 -10.80
C THR A 685 4.56 5.18 -11.84
N LEU A 686 5.62 4.89 -12.60
CA LEU A 686 6.10 5.74 -13.68
C LEU A 686 5.05 5.91 -14.79
N ALA A 687 4.43 4.81 -15.25
CA ALA A 687 3.39 4.86 -16.28
C ALA A 687 2.16 5.66 -15.84
N GLN A 688 1.70 5.47 -14.60
CA GLN A 688 0.55 6.20 -14.05
C GLN A 688 0.86 7.70 -13.90
N GLY A 689 1.99 8.05 -13.28
CA GLY A 689 2.34 9.45 -13.08
C GLY A 689 2.61 10.17 -14.41
N ALA A 690 3.11 9.47 -15.43
CA ALA A 690 3.23 10.02 -16.78
C ALA A 690 1.87 10.29 -17.45
N GLN A 691 0.89 9.40 -17.28
CA GLN A 691 -0.48 9.64 -17.74
C GLN A 691 -1.12 10.84 -17.02
N LEU A 692 -0.92 10.96 -15.70
CA LEU A 692 -1.38 12.09 -14.90
C LEU A 692 -0.72 13.40 -15.32
N ALA A 693 0.61 13.42 -15.48
CA ALA A 693 1.35 14.59 -15.94
C ALA A 693 0.83 15.09 -17.30
N ARG A 694 0.55 14.18 -18.24
CA ARG A 694 -0.04 14.53 -19.53
C ARG A 694 -1.46 15.08 -19.40
N ARG A 695 -2.30 14.46 -18.57
CA ARG A 695 -3.69 14.91 -18.32
C ARG A 695 -3.70 16.32 -17.74
N ASP A 696 -2.84 16.57 -16.76
CA ASP A 696 -2.79 17.80 -15.99
C ASP A 696 -1.87 18.84 -16.64
N ARG A 697 -1.36 18.55 -17.85
CA ARG A 697 -0.45 19.39 -18.66
C ARG A 697 0.82 19.82 -17.90
N LEU A 698 1.30 18.95 -17.01
CA LEU A 698 2.55 19.12 -16.30
C LEU A 698 3.74 18.69 -17.19
N PRO A 699 4.93 19.29 -16.99
CA PRO A 699 6.15 18.90 -17.69
C PRO A 699 6.50 17.43 -17.39
N LEU A 700 6.34 16.57 -18.40
CA LEU A 700 6.57 15.11 -18.30
C LEU A 700 8.05 14.79 -18.02
N ASP A 701 8.95 15.54 -18.63
CA ASP A 701 10.40 15.51 -18.42
C ASP A 701 10.77 15.71 -16.95
N ALA A 702 10.25 16.77 -16.31
CA ALA A 702 10.52 17.04 -14.90
C ALA A 702 10.03 15.91 -13.97
N TYR A 703 8.90 15.29 -14.32
CA TYR A 703 8.40 14.11 -13.61
C TYR A 703 9.32 12.89 -13.80
N LEU A 704 9.71 12.59 -15.04
CA LEU A 704 10.56 11.45 -15.36
C LEU A 704 11.94 11.56 -14.70
N HIS A 705 12.57 12.73 -14.73
CA HIS A 705 13.82 12.98 -14.02
C HIS A 705 13.65 12.69 -12.52
N ARG A 706 12.66 13.29 -11.86
CA ARG A 706 12.43 13.05 -10.42
C ARG A 706 12.15 11.57 -10.08
N ALA A 707 11.35 10.89 -10.90
CA ALA A 707 10.94 9.52 -10.65
C ALA A 707 12.08 8.51 -10.88
N LEU A 708 12.87 8.72 -11.93
CA LEU A 708 13.98 7.84 -12.29
C LEU A 708 15.26 8.15 -11.51
N ASP A 709 15.47 9.41 -11.11
CA ASP A 709 16.66 9.83 -10.36
C ASP A 709 16.82 9.13 -9.01
N ASN A 710 15.69 8.76 -8.39
CA ASN A 710 15.66 8.05 -7.11
C ASN A 710 15.60 6.52 -7.25
N ASN A 711 15.60 5.99 -8.48
CA ASN A 711 15.51 4.55 -8.71
C ASN A 711 16.91 3.91 -8.80
N GLU A 712 17.15 2.86 -8.00
CA GLU A 712 18.41 2.10 -7.97
C GLU A 712 18.68 1.33 -9.26
N ASP A 713 17.64 0.86 -9.97
CA ASP A 713 17.76 0.11 -11.23
C ASP A 713 16.73 0.60 -12.28
N PRO A 714 17.01 1.73 -12.94
CA PRO A 714 16.11 2.31 -13.95
C PRO A 714 15.99 1.44 -15.21
N TRP A 715 16.95 0.55 -15.49
CA TRP A 715 16.97 -0.25 -16.71
C TRP A 715 15.96 -1.38 -16.65
N SER A 716 15.82 -2.04 -15.49
CA SER A 716 14.75 -3.02 -15.25
C SER A 716 13.36 -2.41 -15.46
N VAL A 717 13.17 -1.14 -15.07
CA VAL A 717 11.92 -0.40 -15.31
C VAL A 717 11.63 -0.25 -16.82
N MET A 718 12.65 0.05 -17.64
CA MET A 718 12.48 0.19 -19.09
C MET A 718 12.13 -1.13 -19.77
N GLU A 719 12.77 -2.23 -19.36
CA GLU A 719 12.47 -3.58 -19.87
C GLU A 719 11.00 -3.94 -19.60
N ARG A 720 10.50 -3.64 -18.40
CA ARG A 720 9.09 -3.86 -18.05
C ARG A 720 8.11 -2.99 -18.84
N LEU A 721 8.45 -1.72 -19.07
CA LEU A 721 7.63 -0.84 -19.91
C LEU A 721 7.56 -1.35 -21.36
N GLN A 722 8.68 -1.87 -21.90
CA GLN A 722 8.74 -2.45 -23.23
C GLN A 722 7.90 -3.73 -23.33
N GLU A 723 8.03 -4.67 -22.38
CA GLU A 723 7.27 -5.94 -22.36
C GLU A 723 5.76 -5.70 -22.32
N THR A 724 5.31 -4.64 -21.65
CA THR A 724 3.88 -4.38 -21.45
C THR A 724 3.26 -3.52 -22.55
N SER A 725 4.01 -3.19 -23.61
CA SER A 725 3.52 -2.40 -24.76
C SER A 725 2.87 -1.06 -24.35
N VAL A 726 3.44 -0.38 -23.35
CA VAL A 726 3.01 0.98 -22.95
C VAL A 726 3.30 1.95 -24.10
N ASP A 727 2.63 3.11 -24.14
CA ASP A 727 2.83 4.14 -25.17
C ASP A 727 4.34 4.35 -25.49
N PRO A 728 4.78 4.02 -26.71
CA PRO A 728 6.18 4.11 -27.12
C PRO A 728 6.79 5.49 -26.89
N ARG A 729 5.99 6.56 -26.92
CA ARG A 729 6.47 7.93 -26.65
C ARG A 729 6.92 8.12 -25.20
N LEU A 730 6.24 7.47 -24.27
CA LEU A 730 6.62 7.49 -22.86
C LEU A 730 7.93 6.73 -22.67
N LEU A 731 8.02 5.53 -23.24
CA LEU A 731 9.24 4.72 -23.18
C LEU A 731 10.44 5.46 -23.79
N ALA A 732 10.27 6.10 -24.94
CA ALA A 732 11.32 6.93 -25.56
C ALA A 732 11.78 8.09 -24.67
N SER A 733 10.83 8.79 -24.02
CA SER A 733 11.15 9.90 -23.11
C SER A 733 11.88 9.41 -21.87
N ALA A 734 11.45 8.28 -21.31
CA ALA A 734 12.08 7.66 -20.15
C ALA A 734 13.50 7.17 -20.48
N ILE A 735 13.70 6.47 -21.60
CA ILE A 735 15.02 6.04 -22.08
C ILE A 735 15.96 7.24 -22.26
N ALA A 736 15.50 8.30 -22.92
CA ALA A 736 16.30 9.51 -23.11
C ALA A 736 16.71 10.15 -21.76
N THR A 737 15.83 10.10 -20.76
CA THR A 737 16.11 10.58 -19.40
C THR A 737 17.19 9.73 -18.72
N VAL A 738 17.09 8.39 -18.81
CA VAL A 738 18.07 7.49 -18.18
C VAL A 738 19.43 7.55 -18.88
N LEU A 739 19.47 7.65 -20.21
CA LEU A 739 20.72 7.76 -20.99
C LEU A 739 21.56 9.00 -20.65
N GLN A 740 20.95 10.06 -20.08
CA GLN A 740 21.68 11.25 -19.62
C GLN A 740 22.46 11.01 -18.31
N ARG A 741 22.27 9.86 -17.64
CA ARG A 741 22.94 9.55 -16.37
C ARG A 741 24.39 9.11 -16.59
N PRO A 742 25.34 9.58 -15.76
CA PRO A 742 26.77 9.28 -15.91
C PRO A 742 27.11 7.80 -15.65
N ASP A 743 26.31 7.09 -14.84
CA ASP A 743 26.59 5.72 -14.39
C ASP A 743 26.01 4.62 -15.30
N THR A 744 25.77 4.93 -16.58
CA THR A 744 25.14 4.00 -17.51
C THR A 744 26.14 2.96 -18.03
N SER A 745 25.84 1.67 -17.84
CA SER A 745 26.65 0.60 -18.45
C SER A 745 26.63 0.70 -19.98
N GLU A 746 27.78 0.54 -20.62
CA GLU A 746 27.94 0.66 -22.08
C GLU A 746 27.00 -0.28 -22.84
N ARG A 747 26.77 -1.51 -22.35
CA ARG A 747 25.84 -2.46 -22.97
C ARG A 747 24.39 -2.00 -22.94
N GLN A 748 23.91 -1.45 -21.81
CA GLN A 748 22.55 -0.92 -21.71
C GLN A 748 22.42 0.37 -22.55
N SER A 749 23.43 1.23 -22.54
CA SER A 749 23.48 2.44 -23.38
C SER A 749 23.29 2.10 -24.85
N THR A 750 24.09 1.16 -25.38
CA THR A 750 24.04 0.74 -26.78
C THR A 750 22.70 0.09 -27.14
N LYS A 751 22.18 -0.82 -26.29
CA LYS A 751 20.87 -1.47 -26.51
C LYS A 751 19.75 -0.44 -26.63
N TRP A 752 19.64 0.46 -25.67
CA TRP A 752 18.53 1.41 -25.60
C TRP A 752 18.67 2.60 -26.53
N THR A 753 19.90 3.01 -26.86
CA THR A 753 20.12 4.03 -27.91
C THR A 753 19.76 3.48 -29.28
N ASN A 754 20.11 2.22 -29.59
CA ASN A 754 19.65 1.56 -30.83
C ASN A 754 18.13 1.44 -30.90
N TRP A 755 17.47 1.10 -29.79
CA TRP A 755 16.01 1.09 -29.73
C TRP A 755 15.42 2.48 -30.00
N LEU A 756 16.00 3.53 -29.41
CA LEU A 756 15.54 4.92 -29.59
C LEU A 756 15.75 5.42 -31.02
N VAL A 757 16.88 5.09 -31.65
CA VAL A 757 17.16 5.37 -33.06
C VAL A 757 16.12 4.70 -33.95
N GLY A 758 15.81 3.42 -33.71
CA GLY A 758 14.73 2.71 -34.43
C GLY A 758 13.37 3.38 -34.25
N HIS A 759 13.01 3.74 -33.01
CA HIS A 759 11.74 4.43 -32.73
C HIS A 759 11.61 5.80 -33.42
N LEU A 760 12.69 6.59 -33.45
CA LEU A 760 12.70 7.89 -34.13
C LEU A 760 12.60 7.74 -35.64
N TRP A 761 13.26 6.73 -36.18
CA TRP A 761 13.21 6.39 -37.60
C TRP A 761 11.82 5.98 -38.07
N GLU A 762 11.14 5.11 -37.30
CA GLU A 762 9.74 4.73 -37.55
C GLU A 762 8.78 5.92 -37.57
N ARG A 763 9.12 7.00 -36.85
CA ARG A 763 8.32 8.23 -36.79
C ARG A 763 8.72 9.28 -37.83
N GLY A 764 9.71 8.99 -38.68
CA GLY A 764 10.24 9.93 -39.68
C GLY A 764 11.07 11.07 -39.11
N SER A 765 11.54 10.98 -37.86
CA SER A 765 12.41 11.98 -37.21
C SER A 765 13.88 11.68 -37.52
N TYR A 766 14.25 11.79 -38.80
CA TYR A 766 15.55 11.36 -39.32
C TYR A 766 16.72 12.18 -38.76
N VAL A 767 16.55 13.50 -38.53
CA VAL A 767 17.60 14.32 -37.89
C VAL A 767 17.92 13.83 -36.49
N SER A 768 16.89 13.55 -35.69
CA SER A 768 17.08 13.08 -34.31
C SER A 768 17.70 11.69 -34.28
N ALA A 769 17.31 10.82 -35.22
CA ALA A 769 17.92 9.50 -35.39
C ALA A 769 19.39 9.60 -35.81
N ALA A 770 19.77 10.55 -36.67
CA ALA A 770 21.17 10.78 -37.07
C ALA A 770 22.04 11.27 -35.91
N LEU A 771 21.55 12.22 -35.12
CA LEU A 771 22.27 12.77 -33.97
C LEU A 771 22.56 11.69 -32.92
N LEU A 772 21.61 10.79 -32.67
CA LEU A 772 21.79 9.66 -31.75
C LEU A 772 22.58 8.51 -32.38
N GLY A 773 22.40 8.24 -33.67
CA GLY A 773 23.15 7.19 -34.38
C GLY A 773 24.65 7.45 -34.36
N ALA A 774 25.08 8.71 -34.43
CA ALA A 774 26.50 9.09 -34.36
C ALA A 774 27.18 8.76 -33.02
N SER A 775 26.41 8.54 -31.94
CA SER A 775 26.97 8.18 -30.63
C SER A 775 27.00 6.68 -30.35
N VAL A 776 26.49 5.85 -31.27
CA VAL A 776 26.43 4.40 -31.11
C VAL A 776 27.47 3.73 -32.02
N PRO A 777 28.31 2.82 -31.50
CA PRO A 777 29.18 2.02 -32.36
C PRO A 777 28.34 1.12 -33.25
N ASP A 778 28.65 1.13 -34.55
CA ASP A 778 27.91 0.30 -35.50
C ASP A 778 28.11 -1.20 -35.24
N GLY A 779 27.04 -1.97 -35.40
CA GLY A 779 26.99 -3.42 -35.25
C GLY A 779 25.92 -4.07 -36.13
N PRO A 780 25.81 -5.41 -36.13
CA PRO A 780 24.95 -6.16 -37.03
C PRO A 780 23.44 -5.86 -36.88
N ASP A 781 23.02 -5.36 -35.71
CA ASP A 781 21.63 -5.04 -35.37
C ASP A 781 21.35 -3.52 -35.28
N SER A 782 22.35 -2.66 -35.48
CA SER A 782 22.18 -1.20 -35.47
C SER A 782 21.91 -0.66 -36.87
N MET A 783 21.20 0.46 -36.97
CA MET A 783 21.14 1.17 -38.25
C MET A 783 22.45 1.92 -38.51
N PRO A 784 22.97 1.91 -39.75
CA PRO A 784 24.20 2.62 -40.08
C PRO A 784 24.06 4.13 -39.84
N ALA A 785 24.94 4.72 -39.02
CA ALA A 785 24.89 6.16 -38.71
C ALA A 785 24.93 7.03 -39.97
N ALA A 786 25.74 6.66 -40.96
CA ALA A 786 25.82 7.33 -42.25
C ALA A 786 24.50 7.30 -43.05
N ALA A 787 23.73 6.20 -42.98
CA ALA A 787 22.41 6.14 -43.60
C ALA A 787 21.41 7.05 -42.87
N CYS A 788 21.50 7.14 -41.55
CA CYS A 788 20.67 8.06 -40.77
C CYS A 788 20.97 9.52 -41.09
N LEU A 789 22.25 9.88 -41.22
CA LEU A 789 22.70 11.22 -41.57
C LEU A 789 22.16 11.67 -42.93
N LEU A 790 22.30 10.84 -43.97
CA LEU A 790 21.83 11.20 -45.31
C LEU A 790 20.30 11.31 -45.36
N ALA A 791 19.58 10.43 -44.65
CA ALA A 791 18.12 10.48 -44.58
C ALA A 791 17.57 11.77 -43.92
N ALA A 792 18.38 12.49 -43.14
CA ALA A 792 18.00 13.78 -42.55
C ALA A 792 17.61 14.83 -43.62
N ALA A 793 18.14 14.72 -44.84
CA ALA A 793 17.77 15.59 -45.96
C ALA A 793 16.27 15.52 -46.31
N ILE A 794 15.61 14.39 -46.03
CA ILE A 794 14.16 14.25 -46.31
C ILE A 794 13.33 15.22 -45.45
N GLU A 795 13.82 15.53 -44.25
CA GLU A 795 13.17 16.45 -43.30
C GLU A 795 13.60 17.91 -43.55
N HIS A 796 14.90 18.14 -43.78
CA HIS A 796 15.51 19.47 -43.72
C HIS A 796 16.42 19.85 -44.90
N ALA A 797 16.26 19.23 -46.08
CA ALA A 797 17.03 19.62 -47.27
C ALA A 797 16.97 21.15 -47.54
N PRO A 798 18.09 21.78 -47.93
CA PRO A 798 19.41 21.18 -48.13
C PRO A 798 20.15 20.90 -46.80
N LEU A 799 20.92 19.82 -46.75
CA LEU A 799 21.90 19.59 -45.71
C LEU A 799 22.99 20.67 -45.81
N GLN A 800 23.30 21.32 -44.68
CA GLN A 800 24.36 22.33 -44.61
C GLN A 800 25.77 21.72 -44.48
N MET A 801 25.89 20.41 -44.68
CA MET A 801 27.12 19.65 -44.52
C MET A 801 27.43 18.88 -45.80
N ASP A 802 28.71 18.61 -46.02
CA ASP A 802 29.19 17.81 -47.14
C ASP A 802 28.70 16.35 -46.99
N PRO A 803 27.91 15.82 -47.94
CA PRO A 803 27.41 14.44 -47.89
C PRO A 803 28.45 13.39 -48.30
N ASP A 804 29.60 13.78 -48.87
CA ASP A 804 30.60 12.85 -49.40
C ASP A 804 31.18 11.89 -48.34
N PRO A 805 31.55 12.33 -47.11
CA PRO A 805 32.10 11.41 -46.10
C PRO A 805 31.14 10.28 -45.73
N ALA A 806 29.85 10.58 -45.55
CA ALA A 806 28.84 9.58 -45.22
C ALA A 806 28.51 8.68 -46.41
N THR A 807 28.56 9.23 -47.62
CA THR A 807 28.37 8.46 -48.85
C THR A 807 29.52 7.46 -49.05
N ILE A 808 30.77 7.91 -48.89
CA ILE A 808 31.97 7.06 -48.96
C ILE A 808 31.89 5.97 -47.89
N GLU A 809 31.53 6.31 -46.65
CA GLU A 809 31.38 5.33 -45.57
C GLU A 809 30.38 4.21 -45.91
N LEU A 810 29.22 4.56 -46.49
CA LEU A 810 28.23 3.57 -46.93
C LEU A 810 28.70 2.72 -48.11
N VAL A 811 29.56 3.26 -48.98
CA VAL A 811 30.13 2.54 -50.13
C VAL A 811 31.26 1.60 -49.69
N GLU A 812 32.14 2.06 -48.81
CA GLU A 812 33.34 1.34 -48.35
C GLU A 812 33.01 0.18 -47.43
N ARG A 813 31.91 0.25 -46.67
CA ARG A 813 31.37 -0.87 -45.89
C ARG A 813 30.77 -1.96 -46.80
N ASN A 814 31.63 -2.65 -47.55
CA ASN A 814 31.24 -3.75 -48.41
C ASN A 814 31.41 -5.11 -47.69
N ALA A 815 30.27 -5.80 -47.50
CA ALA A 815 30.12 -7.24 -47.25
C ALA A 815 30.03 -7.78 -45.81
N GLU A 816 30.27 -6.99 -44.75
CA GLU A 816 30.24 -7.55 -43.40
C GLU A 816 28.82 -7.75 -42.83
N TRP A 817 27.83 -6.91 -43.18
CA TRP A 817 26.47 -7.00 -42.62
C TRP A 817 25.36 -7.05 -43.68
N ALA A 818 24.34 -7.88 -43.44
CA ALA A 818 23.22 -8.10 -44.35
C ALA A 818 22.34 -6.85 -44.59
N HIS A 819 22.30 -5.92 -43.63
CA HIS A 819 21.48 -4.70 -43.71
C HIS A 819 22.15 -3.54 -44.48
N THR A 820 23.41 -3.70 -44.91
CA THR A 820 24.18 -2.62 -45.58
C THR A 820 23.64 -2.30 -46.98
N ALA A 821 23.08 -3.27 -47.70
CA ALA A 821 22.46 -3.01 -49.00
C ALA A 821 21.16 -2.18 -48.88
N PRO A 822 20.18 -2.55 -48.02
CA PRO A 822 19.05 -1.68 -47.70
C PRO A 822 19.44 -0.32 -47.11
N GLY A 823 20.49 -0.25 -46.28
CA GLY A 823 21.04 1.01 -45.74
C GLY A 823 21.56 1.96 -46.82
N ARG A 824 22.24 1.43 -47.84
CA ARG A 824 22.66 2.21 -49.02
C ARG A 824 21.47 2.76 -49.81
N SER A 825 20.39 1.98 -49.96
CA SER A 825 19.16 2.46 -50.62
C SER A 825 18.51 3.60 -49.84
N ALA A 826 18.47 3.52 -48.51
CA ALA A 826 17.98 4.59 -47.63
C ALA A 826 18.84 5.86 -47.73
N GLY A 827 20.18 5.71 -47.70
CA GLY A 827 21.11 6.83 -47.90
C GLY A 827 20.96 7.49 -49.28
N ALA A 828 20.81 6.68 -50.34
CA ALA A 828 20.55 7.18 -51.69
C ALA A 828 19.23 7.96 -51.80
N ALA A 829 18.18 7.52 -51.09
CA ALA A 829 16.94 8.28 -51.00
C ALA A 829 17.14 9.63 -50.27
N GLY A 830 17.98 9.67 -49.23
CA GLY A 830 18.40 10.91 -48.58
C GLY A 830 19.11 11.87 -49.54
N LEU A 831 20.09 11.38 -50.31
CA LEU A 831 20.79 12.20 -51.31
C LEU A 831 19.86 12.69 -52.43
N LEU A 832 18.91 11.86 -52.87
CA LEU A 832 17.86 12.28 -53.80
C LEU A 832 17.00 13.40 -53.20
N ALA A 833 16.66 13.33 -51.92
CA ALA A 833 15.93 14.41 -51.25
C ALA A 833 16.76 15.69 -51.17
N ASP A 834 18.05 15.59 -50.87
CA ASP A 834 18.95 16.74 -50.80
C ASP A 834 19.11 17.44 -52.16
N TYR A 835 19.23 16.65 -53.23
CA TYR A 835 19.29 17.14 -54.59
C TYR A 835 17.95 17.76 -55.05
N LEU A 836 16.84 17.04 -54.84
CA LEU A 836 15.51 17.42 -55.34
C LEU A 836 14.86 18.55 -54.55
N LEU A 837 14.93 18.50 -53.22
CA LEU A 837 14.25 19.43 -52.33
C LEU A 837 15.18 20.57 -51.90
N GLY A 838 16.50 20.33 -51.87
CA GLY A 838 17.50 21.31 -51.46
C GLY A 838 18.23 21.99 -52.62
N GLY A 839 18.25 21.40 -53.82
CA GLY A 839 18.96 21.93 -54.99
C GLY A 839 20.49 21.82 -54.88
N HIS A 840 21.00 20.96 -54.00
CA HIS A 840 22.41 20.88 -53.68
C HIS A 840 23.18 20.00 -54.69
N ALA A 841 23.95 20.61 -55.59
CA ALA A 841 24.62 19.90 -56.69
C ALA A 841 25.62 18.82 -56.23
N ALA A 842 26.26 18.99 -55.07
CA ALA A 842 27.21 18.00 -54.54
C ALA A 842 26.56 16.63 -54.25
N ALA A 843 25.24 16.59 -54.01
CA ALA A 843 24.53 15.32 -53.85
C ALA A 843 24.49 14.46 -55.13
N ALA A 844 24.72 15.04 -56.32
CA ALA A 844 24.66 14.33 -57.59
C ALA A 844 25.76 13.26 -57.74
N ASP A 845 26.98 13.56 -57.28
CA ASP A 845 28.10 12.61 -57.30
C ASP A 845 27.82 11.44 -56.35
N GLY A 846 27.29 11.72 -55.16
CA GLY A 846 26.90 10.70 -54.20
C GLY A 846 25.72 9.83 -54.67
N ILE A 847 24.73 10.41 -55.37
CA ILE A 847 23.66 9.64 -56.02
C ILE A 847 24.28 8.66 -57.03
N GLY A 848 25.26 9.10 -57.82
CA GLY A 848 25.97 8.24 -58.77
C GLY A 848 26.64 7.03 -58.10
N LEU A 849 27.24 7.23 -56.92
CA LEU A 849 27.90 6.18 -56.15
C LEU A 849 26.91 5.17 -55.53
N LEU A 850 25.72 5.61 -55.11
CA LEU A 850 24.73 4.74 -54.44
C LEU A 850 23.57 4.27 -55.34
N ALA A 851 23.43 4.78 -56.57
CA ALA A 851 22.32 4.49 -57.48
C ALA A 851 22.14 3.00 -57.80
N THR A 852 23.22 2.22 -57.79
CA THR A 852 23.13 0.77 -58.02
C THR A 852 22.37 0.05 -56.90
N SER A 853 22.33 0.61 -55.70
CA SER A 853 21.59 0.07 -54.55
C SER A 853 20.12 0.48 -54.53
N LEU A 854 19.68 1.42 -55.36
CA LEU A 854 18.26 1.77 -55.47
C LEU A 854 17.47 0.70 -56.25
N PRO A 855 16.18 0.49 -55.93
CA PRO A 855 15.26 -0.27 -56.76
C PRO A 855 15.17 0.28 -58.20
N PRO A 856 14.78 -0.52 -59.20
CA PRO A 856 14.84 -0.13 -60.62
C PRO A 856 14.16 1.21 -60.94
N THR A 857 12.92 1.43 -60.49
CA THR A 857 12.18 2.68 -60.78
C THR A 857 12.74 3.87 -60.03
N TRP A 858 13.30 3.65 -58.83
CA TRP A 858 14.03 4.67 -58.07
C TRP A 858 15.37 5.04 -58.71
N ARG A 859 16.05 4.08 -59.34
CA ARG A 859 17.25 4.32 -60.14
C ARG A 859 16.92 5.10 -61.41
N ASP A 860 15.80 4.80 -62.05
CA ASP A 860 15.30 5.55 -63.21
C ASP A 860 14.95 6.99 -62.80
N LEU A 861 14.35 7.20 -61.62
CA LEU A 861 14.15 8.54 -61.04
C LEU A 861 15.47 9.27 -60.87
N ALA A 862 16.45 8.65 -60.20
CA ALA A 862 17.76 9.24 -59.97
C ALA A 862 18.44 9.68 -61.28
N SER A 863 18.48 8.79 -62.28
CA SER A 863 19.08 9.11 -63.59
C SER A 863 18.30 10.19 -64.36
N THR A 864 16.97 10.18 -64.27
CA THR A 864 16.11 11.15 -64.95
C THR A 864 16.27 12.53 -64.37
N VAL A 865 16.31 12.63 -63.04
CA VAL A 865 16.47 13.90 -62.32
C VAL A 865 17.86 14.49 -62.54
N VAL A 866 18.94 13.69 -62.42
CA VAL A 866 20.30 14.16 -62.72
C VAL A 866 20.41 14.65 -64.17
N ARG A 867 19.75 13.99 -65.13
CA ARG A 867 19.71 14.44 -66.52
C ARG A 867 18.93 15.75 -66.70
N LEU A 868 17.83 15.95 -65.98
CA LEU A 868 16.97 17.14 -66.11
C LEU A 868 17.52 18.36 -65.36
N TYR A 869 18.25 18.16 -64.25
CA TYR A 869 18.71 19.21 -63.34
C TYR A 869 20.24 19.32 -63.20
N GLY A 870 21.01 18.56 -63.98
CA GLY A 870 22.47 18.41 -63.82
C GLY A 870 23.29 19.70 -63.75
N GLU A 871 22.82 20.80 -64.35
CA GLU A 871 23.46 22.14 -64.27
C GLU A 871 22.58 23.18 -63.53
N ILE A 872 21.42 22.77 -63.00
CA ILE A 872 20.42 23.65 -62.39
C ILE A 872 20.50 23.51 -60.86
N GLU A 873 21.18 24.45 -60.21
CA GLU A 873 21.25 24.56 -58.73
C GLU A 873 19.98 25.18 -58.15
N SER A 874 18.84 24.49 -58.31
CA SER A 874 17.58 24.97 -57.75
C SER A 874 16.65 23.81 -57.42
N PRO A 875 15.98 23.86 -56.25
CA PRO A 875 15.08 22.79 -55.81
C PRO A 875 13.84 22.69 -56.71
N LEU A 876 13.16 21.55 -56.62
CA LEU A 876 11.83 21.39 -57.15
C LEU A 876 10.85 22.31 -56.41
N PRO A 877 9.90 22.95 -57.12
CA PRO A 877 8.91 23.87 -56.54
C PRO A 877 7.77 23.11 -55.82
N VAL A 878 8.11 22.11 -55.01
CA VAL A 878 7.13 21.28 -54.26
C VAL A 878 6.31 22.13 -53.30
N VAL A 879 6.94 23.07 -52.59
CA VAL A 879 6.28 23.94 -51.60
C VAL A 879 5.34 24.92 -52.29
N ASP A 880 5.77 25.49 -53.41
CA ASP A 880 4.96 26.42 -54.20
C ASP A 880 3.75 25.70 -54.79
N VAL A 881 3.95 24.49 -55.33
CA VAL A 881 2.85 23.66 -55.88
C VAL A 881 1.90 23.18 -54.78
N ALA A 882 2.40 22.81 -53.61
CA ALA A 882 1.57 22.46 -52.45
C ALA A 882 0.71 23.66 -52.00
N SER A 883 1.31 24.85 -51.90
CA SER A 883 0.61 26.10 -51.58
C SER A 883 -0.49 26.41 -52.62
N LEU A 884 -0.21 26.22 -53.92
CA LEU A 884 -1.19 26.39 -54.99
C LEU A 884 -2.35 25.40 -54.90
N LEU A 885 -2.07 24.13 -54.60
CA LEU A 885 -3.10 23.11 -54.37
C LEU A 885 -3.93 23.42 -53.13
N ASP A 886 -3.31 23.85 -52.03
CA ASP A 886 -4.00 24.25 -50.80
C ASP A 886 -4.87 25.50 -51.02
N GLN A 887 -4.41 26.47 -51.81
CA GLN A 887 -5.21 27.64 -52.21
C GLN A 887 -6.44 27.22 -53.02
N ASN A 888 -6.27 26.35 -54.02
CA ASN A 888 -7.39 25.85 -54.84
C ASN A 888 -8.40 25.02 -54.02
N THR A 889 -7.91 24.19 -53.10
CA THR A 889 -8.74 23.40 -52.19
C THR A 889 -9.45 24.30 -51.18
N GLY A 890 -8.78 25.35 -50.68
CA GLY A 890 -9.34 26.36 -49.79
C GLY A 890 -10.44 27.19 -50.45
N ILE A 891 -10.29 27.54 -51.74
CA ILE A 891 -11.33 28.21 -52.53
C ILE A 891 -12.57 27.30 -52.69
N ALA A 892 -12.37 26.02 -53.01
CA ALA A 892 -13.46 25.05 -53.13
C ALA A 892 -14.17 24.79 -51.79
N ALA A 893 -13.41 24.66 -50.69
CA ALA A 893 -13.95 24.49 -49.34
C ALA A 893 -14.74 25.73 -48.90
N ARG A 894 -14.24 26.94 -49.19
CA ARG A 894 -14.94 28.20 -48.92
C ARG A 894 -16.26 28.28 -49.69
N ARG A 895 -16.27 27.86 -50.97
CA ARG A 895 -17.49 27.79 -51.78
C ARG A 895 -18.51 26.83 -51.16
N ALA A 896 -18.09 25.62 -50.79
CA ALA A 896 -18.96 24.64 -50.13
C ALA A 896 -19.52 25.12 -48.78
N GLN A 897 -18.72 25.84 -47.99
CA GLN A 897 -19.18 26.45 -46.73
C GLN A 897 -20.23 27.54 -46.95
N TRP A 898 -20.06 28.38 -47.97
CA TRP A 898 -21.04 29.40 -48.33
C TRP A 898 -22.33 28.81 -48.92
N GLU A 899 -22.25 27.73 -49.70
CA GLU A 899 -23.40 26.97 -50.18
C GLU A 899 -24.19 26.33 -49.02
N ALA A 900 -23.50 25.83 -47.99
CA ALA A 900 -24.14 25.32 -46.78
C ALA A 900 -24.85 26.43 -45.98
N VAL A 901 -24.25 27.62 -45.88
CA VAL A 901 -24.88 28.80 -45.26
C VAL A 901 -26.12 29.23 -46.03
N ALA A 902 -26.08 29.25 -47.37
CA ALA A 902 -27.24 29.54 -48.21
C ALA A 902 -28.39 28.54 -47.94
N THR A 903 -28.09 27.24 -47.99
CA THR A 903 -29.05 26.15 -47.80
C THR A 903 -29.75 26.21 -46.43
N GLU A 904 -29.00 26.43 -45.35
CA GLU A 904 -29.59 26.53 -44.01
C GLU A 904 -30.38 27.84 -43.80
N THR A 905 -29.95 28.93 -44.44
CA THR A 905 -30.69 30.20 -44.42
C THR A 905 -32.02 30.08 -45.17
N GLU A 906 -32.07 29.39 -46.31
CA GLU A 906 -33.30 29.09 -47.04
C GLU A 906 -34.27 28.24 -46.21
N LYS A 907 -33.77 27.18 -45.54
CA LYS A 907 -34.58 26.36 -44.64
C LYS A 907 -35.18 27.20 -43.51
N LEU A 908 -34.43 28.16 -42.96
CA LEU A 908 -34.93 29.07 -41.93
C LEU A 908 -36.01 30.02 -42.44
N ILE A 909 -35.89 30.51 -43.68
CA ILE A 909 -36.89 31.37 -44.34
C ILE A 909 -38.15 30.60 -44.76
N ALA A 910 -38.05 29.28 -45.02
CA ALA A 910 -39.18 28.43 -45.37
C ALA A 910 -40.05 28.03 -44.15
N LEU A 911 -39.58 28.20 -42.90
CA LEU A 911 -40.28 27.79 -41.67
C LEU A 911 -41.38 28.77 -41.19
N HIS A 912 -42.18 29.29 -42.13
CA HIS A 912 -43.26 30.26 -41.93
C HIS A 912 -44.17 29.96 -40.71
N THR A 913 -44.41 28.70 -40.37
CA THR A 913 -45.52 28.26 -39.49
C THR A 913 -45.16 28.09 -38.01
N ARG A 914 -43.93 28.37 -37.57
CA ARG A 914 -43.47 28.00 -36.22
C ARG A 914 -43.91 28.92 -35.07
N PHE A 915 -44.23 30.19 -35.35
CA PHE A 915 -44.67 31.13 -34.33
C PHE A 915 -46.21 31.29 -34.34
N THR A 916 -46.88 30.71 -33.35
CA THR A 916 -48.34 30.81 -33.19
C THR A 916 -48.78 32.09 -32.47
N PHE A 917 -47.85 32.79 -31.81
CA PHE A 917 -48.10 34.02 -31.03
C PHE A 917 -47.66 35.29 -31.77
N ARG A 918 -48.21 36.44 -31.36
CA ARG A 918 -48.14 37.72 -32.07
C ARG A 918 -46.72 38.28 -32.22
N SER A 919 -45.95 38.39 -31.13
CA SER A 919 -44.58 38.91 -31.16
C SER A 919 -43.63 38.07 -32.03
N GLY A 920 -43.79 36.74 -32.06
CA GLY A 920 -43.01 35.85 -32.92
C GLY A 920 -43.33 36.02 -34.41
N LYS A 921 -44.58 36.29 -34.79
CA LYS A 921 -44.96 36.61 -36.18
C LYS A 921 -44.39 37.94 -36.64
N VAL A 922 -44.36 38.95 -35.76
CA VAL A 922 -43.77 40.26 -36.04
C VAL A 922 -42.26 40.15 -36.26
N LEU A 923 -41.55 39.44 -35.37
CA LEU A 923 -40.12 39.15 -35.53
C LEU A 923 -39.83 38.47 -36.86
N TYR A 924 -40.55 37.37 -37.16
CA TYR A 924 -40.31 36.58 -38.36
C TYR A 924 -40.49 37.40 -39.65
N ARG A 925 -41.55 38.22 -39.71
CA ARG A 925 -41.81 39.11 -40.85
C ARG A 925 -40.68 40.13 -41.04
N ARG A 926 -40.06 40.63 -39.97
CA ARG A 926 -38.96 41.63 -40.04
C ARG A 926 -37.62 41.00 -40.44
N ILE A 927 -37.28 39.83 -39.90
CA ILE A 927 -36.00 39.17 -40.24
C ILE A 927 -36.00 38.56 -41.65
N THR A 928 -37.18 38.30 -42.22
CA THR A 928 -37.38 37.77 -43.60
C THR A 928 -37.89 38.83 -44.59
N ALA A 929 -38.00 40.10 -44.18
CA ALA A 929 -38.34 41.20 -45.09
C ALA A 929 -37.27 41.36 -46.19
N LYS A 930 -37.56 42.18 -47.21
CA LYS A 930 -36.63 42.45 -48.32
C LYS A 930 -35.25 42.92 -47.84
N ASP A 931 -35.20 43.70 -46.75
CA ASP A 931 -33.96 44.16 -46.09
C ASP A 931 -33.68 43.43 -44.75
N GLY A 932 -34.38 42.33 -44.51
CA GLY A 932 -34.24 41.50 -43.32
C GLY A 932 -32.88 40.81 -43.24
N VAL A 933 -32.40 40.56 -42.03
CA VAL A 933 -31.05 40.00 -41.80
C VAL A 933 -30.86 38.62 -42.45
N LEU A 934 -31.89 37.77 -42.51
CA LEU A 934 -31.80 36.44 -43.14
C LEU A 934 -31.83 36.55 -44.66
N THR A 935 -32.63 37.47 -45.22
CA THR A 935 -32.70 37.71 -46.66
C THR A 935 -31.40 38.29 -47.20
N ARG A 936 -30.79 39.24 -46.47
CA ARG A 936 -29.48 39.81 -46.81
C ARG A 936 -28.35 38.79 -46.72
N LEU A 937 -28.40 37.91 -45.71
CA LEU A 937 -27.46 36.80 -45.60
C LEU A 937 -27.60 35.80 -46.74
N LEU A 938 -28.83 35.48 -47.14
CA LEU A 938 -29.08 34.60 -48.28
C LEU A 938 -28.57 35.20 -49.60
N SER A 939 -28.81 36.50 -49.85
CA SER A 939 -28.29 37.17 -51.04
C SER A 939 -26.76 37.23 -51.08
N ALA A 940 -26.11 37.38 -49.92
CA ALA A 940 -24.66 37.34 -49.83
C ALA A 940 -24.11 35.91 -50.06
N ALA A 941 -24.76 34.89 -49.52
CA ALA A 941 -24.34 33.49 -49.64
C ALA A 941 -24.51 32.94 -51.07
N THR A 942 -25.44 33.48 -51.85
CA THR A 942 -25.73 33.06 -53.24
C THR A 942 -25.06 33.92 -54.32
N SER A 943 -24.49 35.07 -53.95
CA SER A 943 -23.75 35.96 -54.86
C SER A 943 -22.26 35.63 -54.86
N ASP A 944 -21.59 35.71 -56.00
CA ASP A 944 -20.12 35.61 -56.11
C ASP A 944 -19.38 36.89 -55.71
N ASP A 945 -20.09 37.93 -55.25
CA ASP A 945 -19.50 39.18 -54.79
C ASP A 945 -18.91 39.04 -53.37
N ALA A 946 -17.58 38.96 -53.30
CA ALA A 946 -16.84 38.88 -52.04
C ALA A 946 -16.99 40.13 -51.16
N GLN A 947 -17.24 41.30 -51.75
CA GLN A 947 -17.41 42.55 -51.02
C GLN A 947 -18.79 42.60 -50.36
N LEU A 948 -19.83 42.10 -51.04
CA LEU A 948 -21.16 41.92 -50.46
C LEU A 948 -21.13 40.96 -49.26
N ARG A 949 -20.43 39.82 -49.36
CA ARG A 949 -20.27 38.84 -48.27
C ARG A 949 -19.63 39.45 -47.03
N ARG A 950 -18.53 40.19 -47.20
CA ARG A 950 -17.83 40.86 -46.09
C ARG A 950 -18.70 41.88 -45.37
N THR A 951 -19.41 42.72 -46.14
CA THR A 951 -20.30 43.74 -45.57
C THR A 951 -21.42 43.11 -44.76
N VAL A 952 -22.09 42.08 -45.30
CA VAL A 952 -23.21 41.42 -44.61
C VAL A 952 -22.74 40.69 -43.35
N VAL A 953 -21.58 40.01 -43.37
CA VAL A 953 -21.02 39.30 -42.20
C VAL A 953 -20.63 40.27 -41.09
N ALA A 954 -20.07 41.44 -41.44
CA ALA A 954 -19.72 42.49 -40.49
C ALA A 954 -20.95 43.06 -39.75
N GLU A 955 -22.10 43.11 -40.43
CA GLU A 955 -23.36 43.60 -39.87
C GLU A 955 -24.15 42.55 -39.06
N LEU A 956 -23.75 41.27 -39.06
CA LEU A 956 -24.44 40.23 -38.29
C LEU A 956 -24.32 40.46 -36.78
N PRO A 957 -25.41 40.34 -35.99
CA PRO A 957 -25.39 40.58 -34.55
C PRO A 957 -24.58 39.52 -33.80
N LYS A 958 -23.74 39.94 -32.84
CA LYS A 958 -22.93 39.02 -32.01
C LYS A 958 -23.78 38.24 -30.98
N LYS A 959 -24.86 38.84 -30.49
CA LYS A 959 -25.85 38.22 -29.61
C LYS A 959 -27.23 38.28 -30.30
N VAL A 960 -27.82 37.14 -30.61
CA VAL A 960 -29.06 37.07 -31.41
C VAL A 960 -30.29 37.44 -30.57
N THR A 961 -30.35 36.99 -29.32
CA THR A 961 -31.49 37.24 -28.41
C THR A 961 -31.76 38.74 -28.18
N PRO A 962 -30.79 39.57 -27.76
CA PRO A 962 -31.03 40.99 -27.52
C PRO A 962 -31.43 41.74 -28.79
N TYR A 963 -30.84 41.36 -29.93
CA TYR A 963 -31.16 41.94 -31.23
C TYR A 963 -32.59 41.62 -31.67
N PHE A 964 -33.06 40.38 -31.45
CA PHE A 964 -34.44 39.98 -31.77
C PHE A 964 -35.46 40.60 -30.81
N ASP A 965 -35.13 40.69 -29.52
CA ASP A 965 -35.98 41.38 -28.56
C ASP A 965 -36.10 42.88 -28.90
N GLU A 966 -35.02 43.53 -29.34
CA GLU A 966 -35.06 44.94 -29.79
C GLU A 966 -35.99 45.14 -31.01
N ILE A 967 -35.96 44.24 -31.99
CA ILE A 967 -36.86 44.29 -33.16
C ILE A 967 -38.33 44.19 -32.73
N VAL A 968 -38.64 43.30 -31.79
CA VAL A 968 -40.01 43.10 -31.29
C VAL A 968 -40.48 44.29 -30.46
N THR A 969 -39.60 44.81 -29.59
CA THR A 969 -39.92 45.93 -28.69
C THR A 969 -40.15 47.23 -29.47
N ARG A 970 -39.39 47.45 -30.56
CA ARG A 970 -39.54 48.62 -31.44
C ARG A 970 -40.90 48.67 -32.16
N GLU A 971 -41.54 47.51 -32.34
CA GLU A 971 -42.88 47.38 -32.92
C GLU A 971 -43.99 47.44 -31.85
N GLY A 972 -43.64 47.76 -30.60
CA GLY A 972 -44.59 47.90 -29.48
C GLY A 972 -45.10 46.58 -28.90
N GLU A 973 -44.44 45.46 -29.21
CA GLU A 973 -44.81 44.13 -28.71
C GLU A 973 -43.94 43.71 -27.52
N THR A 974 -44.44 42.77 -26.70
CA THR A 974 -43.69 42.27 -25.53
C THR A 974 -42.55 41.32 -25.94
N THR A 975 -41.44 41.41 -25.21
CA THR A 975 -40.24 40.55 -25.41
C THR A 975 -40.60 39.07 -25.36
N ILE A 976 -39.94 38.27 -26.21
CA ILE A 976 -40.29 36.86 -26.38
C ILE A 976 -39.69 36.03 -25.25
N PHE A 977 -40.47 35.13 -24.64
CA PHE A 977 -39.92 34.15 -23.72
C PHE A 977 -39.26 32.99 -24.49
N TRP A 978 -37.93 33.08 -24.65
CA TRP A 978 -37.15 32.19 -25.50
C TRP A 978 -37.04 30.74 -25.04
N GLY A 979 -37.47 30.41 -23.80
CA GLY A 979 -37.37 29.07 -23.23
C GLY A 979 -38.02 27.95 -24.06
N ARG A 980 -39.12 28.25 -24.78
CA ARG A 980 -39.81 27.29 -25.67
C ARG A 980 -39.35 27.34 -27.14
N HIS A 981 -38.49 28.30 -27.50
CA HIS A 981 -38.04 28.55 -28.88
C HIS A 981 -36.51 28.52 -29.03
N ARG A 982 -35.82 27.94 -28.05
CA ARG A 982 -34.36 27.82 -28.00
C ARG A 982 -33.76 27.18 -29.24
N SER A 983 -34.40 26.15 -29.79
CA SER A 983 -33.94 25.47 -31.01
C SER A 983 -33.99 26.34 -32.28
N PHE A 984 -34.79 27.40 -32.31
CA PHE A 984 -34.78 28.36 -33.41
C PHE A 984 -33.61 29.35 -33.27
N LEU A 985 -33.39 29.87 -32.06
CA LEU A 985 -32.24 30.74 -31.76
C LEU A 985 -30.91 30.03 -32.03
N GLU A 986 -30.76 28.79 -31.55
CA GLU A 986 -29.54 28.01 -31.74
C GLU A 986 -29.23 27.80 -33.23
N LYS A 987 -30.27 27.55 -34.05
CA LYS A 987 -30.10 27.41 -35.51
C LYS A 987 -29.70 28.73 -36.18
N VAL A 988 -30.31 29.85 -35.82
CA VAL A 988 -29.92 31.17 -36.37
C VAL A 988 -28.50 31.53 -35.94
N GLU A 989 -28.14 31.30 -34.68
CA GLU A 989 -26.78 31.52 -34.17
C GLU A 989 -25.74 30.62 -34.82
N GLN A 990 -26.12 29.38 -35.15
CA GLN A 990 -25.26 28.44 -35.88
C GLN A 990 -25.01 28.93 -37.30
N VAL A 991 -26.05 29.39 -38.01
CA VAL A 991 -25.91 29.95 -39.37
C VAL A 991 -25.06 31.22 -39.38
N PHE A 992 -25.25 32.13 -38.40
CA PHE A 992 -24.42 33.35 -38.30
C PHE A 992 -22.96 33.04 -37.95
N ARG A 993 -22.71 32.01 -37.12
CA ARG A 993 -21.35 31.54 -36.85
C ARG A 993 -20.72 30.89 -38.07
N ALA A 994 -21.45 30.07 -38.80
CA ALA A 994 -20.98 29.44 -40.04
C ALA A 994 -20.62 30.48 -41.09
N ALA A 995 -21.42 31.53 -41.27
CA ALA A 995 -21.12 32.64 -42.18
C ALA A 995 -19.84 33.41 -41.78
N ARG A 996 -19.63 33.65 -40.48
CA ARG A 996 -18.39 34.28 -39.99
C ARG A 996 -17.17 33.38 -40.18
N ALA A 997 -17.32 32.08 -39.93
CA ALA A 997 -16.25 31.11 -40.11
C ALA A 997 -15.86 30.98 -41.60
N ALA A 998 -16.84 30.99 -42.50
CA ALA A 998 -16.62 30.94 -43.95
C ALA A 998 -15.86 32.17 -44.49
N GLU A 999 -15.99 33.34 -43.85
CA GLU A 999 -15.14 34.50 -44.18
C GLU A 999 -13.79 34.50 -43.46
N ALA A 1000 -13.74 34.04 -42.21
CA ALA A 1000 -12.50 34.04 -41.43
C ALA A 1000 -11.48 32.99 -41.92
N ALA A 1001 -11.95 31.90 -42.56
CA ALA A 1001 -11.11 30.81 -43.04
C ALA A 1001 -10.21 31.16 -44.24
N TYR A 1002 -10.26 32.40 -44.76
CA TYR A 1002 -9.48 32.80 -45.94
C TYR A 1002 -8.79 34.15 -45.74
N ALA A 1003 -7.47 34.11 -45.54
CA ALA A 1003 -6.59 35.26 -45.74
C ALA A 1003 -5.95 35.12 -47.14
N PRO A 1004 -6.14 36.08 -48.07
CA PRO A 1004 -5.42 36.03 -49.34
C PRO A 1004 -3.92 36.20 -49.06
N SER A 1005 -3.08 35.20 -49.36
CA SER A 1005 -1.65 35.45 -49.50
C SER A 1005 -1.43 36.20 -50.81
N ALA A 1006 -0.66 37.29 -50.75
CA ALA A 1006 -0.50 38.25 -51.84
C ALA A 1006 0.53 37.84 -52.90
N ASP A 1007 1.11 36.64 -52.82
CA ASP A 1007 2.18 36.24 -53.72
C ASP A 1007 1.62 35.57 -54.98
N GLU A 1008 1.96 36.14 -56.14
CA GLU A 1008 1.68 35.56 -57.45
C GLU A 1008 2.41 34.21 -57.58
N PRO A 1009 1.78 33.19 -58.21
CA PRO A 1009 2.42 31.90 -58.45
C PRO A 1009 3.73 32.08 -59.24
N ILE A 1010 4.82 31.49 -58.76
CA ILE A 1010 6.05 31.40 -59.54
C ILE A 1010 5.79 30.46 -60.74
N PRO A 1011 6.06 30.87 -61.99
CA PRO A 1011 5.85 30.00 -63.14
C PRO A 1011 6.81 28.81 -63.13
N LEU A 1012 6.26 27.60 -63.28
CA LEU A 1012 7.03 26.35 -63.36
C LEU A 1012 7.92 26.33 -64.61
N ARG A 1013 9.16 25.86 -64.47
CA ARG A 1013 10.12 25.72 -65.57
C ARG A 1013 9.79 24.50 -66.43
N PRO A 1014 10.24 24.43 -67.70
CA PRO A 1014 10.08 23.23 -68.53
C PRO A 1014 10.63 21.95 -67.89
N ALA A 1015 11.71 22.05 -67.12
CA ALA A 1015 12.28 20.93 -66.37
C ALA A 1015 11.37 20.46 -65.22
N ASP A 1016 10.70 21.39 -64.52
CA ASP A 1016 9.74 21.09 -63.43
C ASP A 1016 8.52 20.35 -64.00
N LEU A 1017 8.02 20.79 -65.16
CA LEU A 1017 6.92 20.15 -65.88
C LEU A 1017 7.28 18.73 -66.36
N ALA A 1018 8.48 18.57 -66.93
CA ALA A 1018 8.96 17.26 -67.37
C ALA A 1018 9.14 16.29 -66.19
N ALA A 1019 9.65 16.78 -65.06
CA ALA A 1019 9.80 16.00 -63.83
C ALA A 1019 8.45 15.61 -63.22
N ALA A 1020 7.50 16.55 -63.12
CA ALA A 1020 6.15 16.29 -62.60
C ALA A 1020 5.39 15.25 -63.43
N ARG A 1021 5.48 15.34 -64.76
CA ARG A 1021 4.90 14.35 -65.68
C ARG A 1021 5.51 12.97 -65.49
N TRP A 1022 6.84 12.88 -65.45
CA TRP A 1022 7.52 11.60 -65.24
C TRP A 1022 7.17 10.99 -63.88
N LEU A 1023 7.16 11.80 -62.81
CA LEU A 1023 6.79 11.36 -61.46
C LEU A 1023 5.36 10.81 -61.41
N SER A 1024 4.42 11.45 -62.11
CA SER A 1024 3.03 10.98 -62.20
C SER A 1024 2.93 9.64 -62.95
N GLU A 1025 3.63 9.48 -64.08
CA GLU A 1025 3.64 8.22 -64.85
C GLU A 1025 4.30 7.05 -64.08
N ALA A 1026 5.32 7.33 -63.26
CA ALA A 1026 6.09 6.33 -62.52
C ALA A 1026 5.61 6.10 -61.07
N TRP A 1027 4.58 6.82 -60.59
CA TRP A 1027 4.23 6.95 -59.18
C TRP A 1027 3.93 5.62 -58.47
N ASP A 1028 3.07 4.80 -59.08
CA ASP A 1028 2.67 3.50 -58.52
C ASP A 1028 3.87 2.55 -58.40
N GLY A 1029 4.79 2.62 -59.37
CA GLY A 1029 6.05 1.85 -59.35
C GLY A 1029 6.99 2.28 -58.24
N LEU A 1030 7.12 3.60 -57.99
CA LEU A 1030 7.94 4.13 -56.90
C LEU A 1030 7.41 3.71 -55.52
N ARG A 1031 6.08 3.82 -55.30
CA ARG A 1031 5.43 3.41 -54.05
C ARG A 1031 5.52 1.90 -53.82
N SER A 1032 5.18 1.09 -54.81
CA SER A 1032 5.22 -0.37 -54.70
C SER A 1032 6.63 -0.90 -54.42
N GLN A 1033 7.65 -0.35 -55.09
CA GLN A 1033 9.04 -0.74 -54.84
C GLN A 1033 9.53 -0.29 -53.46
N ALA A 1034 9.13 0.91 -53.00
CA ALA A 1034 9.43 1.35 -51.65
C ALA A 1034 8.81 0.41 -50.61
N GLU A 1035 7.53 0.06 -50.74
CA GLU A 1035 6.83 -0.88 -49.81
C GLU A 1035 7.44 -2.28 -49.81
N SER A 1036 8.04 -2.72 -50.92
CA SER A 1036 8.70 -4.04 -51.02
C SER A 1036 10.06 -4.14 -50.32
N MET A 1037 10.63 -3.00 -49.89
CA MET A 1037 11.92 -2.96 -49.19
C MET A 1037 11.79 -3.43 -47.73
N PRO A 1038 12.80 -4.10 -47.17
CA PRO A 1038 12.75 -4.59 -45.80
C PRO A 1038 12.62 -3.44 -44.78
N ALA A 1039 11.79 -3.64 -43.75
CA ALA A 1039 11.72 -2.72 -42.61
C ALA A 1039 13.06 -2.70 -41.85
N PRO A 1040 13.50 -1.54 -41.34
CA PRO A 1040 12.87 -0.21 -41.40
C PRO A 1040 13.33 0.65 -42.61
N TYR A 1041 14.11 0.11 -43.55
CA TYR A 1041 14.77 0.86 -44.63
C TYR A 1041 13.86 1.37 -45.75
N HIS A 1042 12.62 0.89 -45.82
CA HIS A 1042 11.62 1.42 -46.76
C HIS A 1042 11.11 2.82 -46.40
N LEU A 1043 11.19 3.21 -45.12
CA LEU A 1043 10.55 4.42 -44.60
C LEU A 1043 11.09 5.72 -45.23
N PRO A 1044 12.41 5.90 -45.44
CA PRO A 1044 12.93 7.06 -46.16
C PRO A 1044 12.39 7.21 -47.59
N LEU A 1045 12.25 6.10 -48.32
CA LEU A 1045 11.71 6.11 -49.69
C LEU A 1045 10.22 6.49 -49.70
N LEU A 1046 9.44 5.99 -48.73
CA LEU A 1046 8.04 6.39 -48.57
C LEU A 1046 7.92 7.86 -48.17
N ALA A 1047 8.75 8.33 -47.23
CA ALA A 1047 8.75 9.71 -46.78
C ALA A 1047 9.12 10.68 -47.91
N LEU A 1048 10.15 10.37 -48.71
CA LEU A 1048 10.49 11.16 -49.88
C LEU A 1048 9.37 11.16 -50.92
N SER A 1049 8.73 10.00 -51.15
CA SER A 1049 7.55 9.91 -52.01
C SER A 1049 6.45 10.86 -51.50
N ASP A 1050 6.08 10.79 -50.23
CA ASP A 1050 5.06 11.69 -49.65
C ASP A 1050 5.42 13.18 -49.80
N ARG A 1051 6.71 13.54 -49.74
CA ARG A 1051 7.19 14.91 -50.02
C ARG A 1051 7.02 15.30 -51.49
N LEU A 1052 7.18 14.39 -52.44
CA LEU A 1052 7.04 14.65 -53.88
C LEU A 1052 5.58 14.59 -54.37
N ARG A 1053 4.65 14.06 -53.56
CA ARG A 1053 3.22 13.88 -53.90
C ARG A 1053 2.54 15.15 -54.43
N PRO A 1054 2.79 16.37 -53.91
CA PRO A 1054 2.14 17.58 -54.43
C PRO A 1054 2.36 17.79 -55.93
N LEU A 1055 3.52 17.43 -56.47
CA LEU A 1055 3.81 17.56 -57.91
C LEU A 1055 2.99 16.59 -58.76
N VAL A 1056 2.78 15.38 -58.25
CA VAL A 1056 1.94 14.36 -58.90
C VAL A 1056 0.48 14.80 -58.89
N ALA A 1057 -0.03 15.21 -57.72
CA ALA A 1057 -1.40 15.69 -57.58
C ALA A 1057 -1.67 16.91 -58.46
N TRP A 1058 -0.72 17.83 -58.57
CA TRP A 1058 -0.83 18.96 -59.48
C TRP A 1058 -0.90 18.52 -60.94
N GLN A 1059 -0.02 17.62 -61.37
CA GLN A 1059 -0.04 17.10 -62.74
C GLN A 1059 -1.37 16.38 -63.06
N GLU A 1060 -1.91 15.60 -62.13
CA GLU A 1060 -3.21 14.94 -62.26
C GLU A 1060 -4.38 15.94 -62.39
N THR A 1061 -4.29 17.12 -61.76
CA THR A 1061 -5.31 18.18 -61.93
C THR A 1061 -5.22 18.93 -63.26
N GLN A 1062 -4.07 18.85 -63.95
CA GLN A 1062 -3.85 19.49 -65.26
C GLN A 1062 -4.16 18.56 -66.45
N SER A 1063 -4.10 17.24 -66.23
CA SER A 1063 -4.48 16.19 -67.19
C SER A 1063 -5.97 15.92 -67.19
#